data_AF-A0A7V8V8Y4-F1
#
_entry.id   AF-A0A7V8V8Y4-F1
#
_cell.length_a   1.000
_cell.length_b   1.000
_cell.length_c   1.000
_cell.angle_alpha   90.00
_cell.angle_beta   90.00
_cell.angle_gamma   90.00
#
_symmetry.space_group_name_H-M   'P 1'
#
loop_
_entity.id
_entity.type
_entity.pdbx_description
1 polymer ?
#
loop_
_entity_poly.entity_id
_entity_poly.type
_entity_poly.pdbx_seq_one_letter_code
_entity_poly.pdbx_strand_id
1 'polypeptide(L)'
;MIRCLLTFAIALSSMATAVSAAPQHYDVVIYGGTSAAIAAAVQAKKMGKTVVVVSPDKHLGGLSSGGLGWTDSGDKNAIGGLSLEFYQRVKKHYDQPDAWRQQKPEQYSRYRTDANSMWVFEPHVAEKVFEELVDEYKIPVVRDQWLDRKNGVKKVDGKVVSISTLDGNTYSGKIFLDTTYEGDLMAAAGVSYHVGREANDVYNETINGVQVARTHKHQFEYPTDPYVDKGDRNSGLLPRISSEKPGPDGSGDDKIQAYCFRMCLTTATDNQVKFPKPEGYDPHQYALLARYLKGGWKGVFNKFDPAPNFKTDTNNHGAFSTDNIGMNYDYPEASYERRKEIIQEHETYQKGWLYFIANDPSIPKDIQDRMNKWGLAKDEFVDNGNWPHQIYVREARRMIGPVVMCEPMLKAQVPTPKSIGMGSYNMDSHNVQRFVNEQGHVRNEGDIQISPGGPYPISYDSVTPKKEECTNLLVPVCVSSSHIAYGSIRMEPVFMILGQSAATAACMAIDQDIAVQDVEYAELSERLLKDGQVLEMERKRFAPKQVIDPKKLDGIVVDDTQAQMSGAWPVSSSVSGYVGTGYVHDENKAQGKKSISFRVSKLEAGKYDVRVAYSNNPNRASNVPVSVTTQGKEVYSGTIDQKKAPSIDKVFVSLGKFELSGETVVTLTNEGVDGYVVADAVVFLPAQ
;
A
#
# COMPACT_ATOMS: atom_id res chain seq x y z
N MET A 1 -63.97 -13.13 56.72
CA MET A 1 -63.30 -14.29 56.11
C MET A 1 -63.59 -14.28 54.61
N ILE A 2 -62.67 -13.74 53.82
CA ILE A 2 -62.80 -13.51 52.37
C ILE A 2 -62.09 -14.66 51.65
N ARG A 3 -62.78 -15.25 50.65
CA ARG A 3 -62.32 -16.37 49.82
C ARG A 3 -61.31 -15.88 48.77
N CYS A 4 -60.12 -16.47 48.73
CA CYS A 4 -59.17 -16.33 47.62
C CYS A 4 -59.41 -17.41 46.56
N LEU A 5 -59.68 -16.98 45.33
CA LEU A 5 -59.66 -17.80 44.11
C LEU A 5 -58.24 -17.72 43.52
N LEU A 6 -57.60 -18.87 43.33
CA LEU A 6 -56.37 -19.02 42.55
C LEU A 6 -56.74 -19.28 41.08
N THR A 7 -56.34 -18.38 40.20
CA THR A 7 -56.42 -18.53 38.74
C THR A 7 -55.10 -19.13 38.23
N PHE A 8 -55.17 -20.29 37.59
CA PHE A 8 -54.03 -20.95 36.94
C PHE A 8 -53.90 -20.41 35.51
N ALA A 9 -52.83 -19.67 35.22
CA ALA A 9 -52.52 -19.20 33.87
C ALA A 9 -51.67 -20.24 33.13
N ILE A 10 -52.22 -20.83 32.07
CA ILE A 10 -51.49 -21.71 31.15
C ILE A 10 -50.69 -20.83 30.19
N ALA A 11 -49.37 -20.84 30.32
CA ALA A 11 -48.46 -20.20 29.36
C ALA A 11 -48.32 -21.10 28.13
N LEU A 12 -48.97 -20.74 27.02
CA LEU A 12 -48.64 -21.29 25.70
C LEU A 12 -47.30 -20.69 25.25
N SER A 13 -46.25 -21.52 25.25
CA SER A 13 -44.98 -21.20 24.62
C SER A 13 -45.15 -21.34 23.11
N SER A 14 -45.19 -20.21 22.40
CA SER A 14 -45.10 -20.18 20.94
C SER A 14 -43.66 -20.44 20.53
N MET A 15 -43.34 -21.67 20.14
CA MET A 15 -42.13 -21.96 19.38
C MET A 15 -42.27 -21.31 17.99
N ALA A 16 -41.66 -20.14 17.82
CA ALA A 16 -41.43 -19.57 16.50
C ALA A 16 -40.39 -20.44 15.79
N THR A 17 -40.85 -21.28 14.88
CA THR A 17 -39.97 -21.94 13.91
C THR A 17 -39.44 -20.87 12.96
N ALA A 18 -38.12 -20.64 12.99
CA ALA A 18 -37.47 -19.82 12.00
C ALA A 18 -37.65 -20.49 10.63
N VAL A 19 -38.58 -19.96 9.83
CA VAL A 19 -38.75 -20.36 8.44
C VAL A 19 -37.54 -19.82 7.69
N SER A 20 -36.58 -20.70 7.40
CA SER A 20 -35.50 -20.41 6.46
C SER A 20 -36.13 -20.03 5.11
N ALA A 21 -35.85 -18.83 4.62
CA ALA A 21 -36.33 -18.39 3.32
C ALA A 21 -35.78 -19.33 2.23
N ALA A 22 -36.62 -19.69 1.25
CA ALA A 22 -36.18 -20.54 0.14
C ALA A 22 -34.96 -19.91 -0.58
N PRO A 23 -33.98 -20.73 -1.04
CA PRO A 23 -32.78 -20.21 -1.66
C PRO A 23 -33.10 -19.32 -2.86
N GLN A 24 -32.58 -18.10 -2.85
CA GLN A 24 -32.73 -17.15 -3.96
C GLN A 24 -31.67 -17.50 -5.02
N HIS A 25 -32.10 -17.73 -6.26
CA HIS A 25 -31.22 -18.17 -7.34
C HIS A 25 -30.86 -17.01 -8.28
N TYR A 26 -29.57 -16.85 -8.54
CA TYR A 26 -29.01 -15.82 -9.42
C TYR A 26 -28.03 -16.44 -10.41
N ASP A 27 -27.77 -15.75 -11.53
CA ASP A 27 -26.66 -16.12 -12.42
C ASP A 27 -25.32 -15.80 -11.73
N VAL A 28 -25.20 -14.61 -11.14
CA VAL A 28 -24.00 -14.14 -10.45
C VAL A 28 -24.30 -13.75 -9.00
N VAL A 29 -23.51 -14.26 -8.06
CA VAL A 29 -23.55 -13.84 -6.65
C VAL A 29 -22.24 -13.14 -6.31
N ILE A 30 -22.31 -11.88 -5.90
CA ILE A 30 -21.14 -11.07 -5.53
C ILE A 30 -21.13 -10.93 -4.01
N TYR A 31 -20.04 -11.36 -3.36
CA TYR A 31 -19.84 -11.16 -1.93
C TYR A 31 -18.86 -10.00 -1.68
N GLY A 32 -19.35 -8.92 -1.06
CA GLY A 32 -18.61 -7.69 -0.78
C GLY A 32 -19.37 -6.40 -1.18
N GLY A 33 -19.01 -5.27 -0.56
CA GLY A 33 -19.62 -3.94 -0.79
C GLY A 33 -18.67 -2.90 -1.42
N THR A 34 -17.51 -3.33 -1.91
CA THR A 34 -16.46 -2.45 -2.45
C THR A 34 -16.84 -1.83 -3.81
N SER A 35 -16.04 -0.88 -4.29
CA SER A 35 -16.20 -0.31 -5.64
C SER A 35 -16.14 -1.37 -6.75
N ALA A 36 -15.33 -2.42 -6.59
CA ALA A 36 -15.31 -3.59 -7.48
C ALA A 36 -16.66 -4.32 -7.52
N ALA A 37 -17.34 -4.45 -6.37
CA ALA A 37 -18.63 -5.13 -6.28
C ALA A 37 -19.69 -4.45 -7.15
N ILE A 38 -19.75 -3.12 -7.10
CA ILE A 38 -20.74 -2.34 -7.85
C ILE A 38 -20.39 -2.31 -9.34
N ALA A 39 -19.11 -2.16 -9.70
CA ALA A 39 -18.67 -2.26 -11.09
C ALA A 39 -19.01 -3.65 -11.69
N ALA A 40 -18.75 -4.73 -10.96
CA ALA A 40 -19.09 -6.09 -11.36
C ALA A 40 -20.61 -6.29 -11.53
N ALA A 41 -21.41 -5.80 -10.58
CA ALA A 41 -22.87 -5.92 -10.62
C ALA A 41 -23.49 -5.16 -11.81
N VAL A 42 -23.02 -3.92 -12.06
CA VAL A 42 -23.44 -3.13 -13.23
C VAL A 42 -23.09 -3.86 -14.51
N GLN A 43 -21.88 -4.41 -14.62
CA GLN A 43 -21.46 -5.14 -15.82
C GLN A 43 -22.32 -6.39 -16.05
N ALA A 44 -22.61 -7.18 -15.00
CA ALA A 44 -23.48 -8.34 -15.10
C ALA A 44 -24.89 -7.96 -15.60
N LYS A 45 -25.45 -6.85 -15.10
CA LYS A 45 -26.73 -6.29 -15.59
C LYS A 45 -26.65 -5.83 -17.03
N LYS A 46 -25.59 -5.13 -17.45
CA LYS A 46 -25.35 -4.72 -18.85
C LYS A 46 -25.26 -5.93 -19.79
N MET A 47 -24.84 -7.09 -19.29
CA MET A 47 -24.78 -8.36 -20.02
C MET A 47 -26.03 -9.24 -19.86
N GLY A 48 -27.11 -8.71 -19.26
CA GLY A 48 -28.40 -9.40 -19.18
C GLY A 48 -28.46 -10.53 -18.15
N LYS A 49 -27.51 -10.60 -17.19
CA LYS A 49 -27.52 -11.60 -16.12
C LYS A 49 -28.27 -11.11 -14.89
N THR A 50 -28.89 -12.05 -14.19
CA THR A 50 -29.38 -11.80 -12.83
C THR A 50 -28.20 -11.77 -11.85
N VAL A 51 -28.20 -10.80 -10.94
CA VAL A 51 -27.11 -10.61 -9.99
C VAL A 51 -27.66 -10.18 -8.64
N VAL A 52 -26.98 -10.56 -7.57
CA VAL A 52 -27.16 -10.05 -6.22
C VAL A 52 -25.81 -9.66 -5.63
N VAL A 53 -25.78 -8.56 -4.89
CA VAL A 53 -24.65 -8.15 -4.06
C VAL A 53 -24.99 -8.47 -2.61
N VAL A 54 -24.21 -9.35 -1.99
CA VAL A 54 -24.31 -9.73 -0.58
C VAL A 54 -23.14 -9.06 0.14
N SER A 55 -23.41 -7.99 0.87
CA SER A 55 -22.40 -7.09 1.40
C SER A 55 -22.33 -7.17 2.94
N PRO A 56 -21.15 -7.43 3.53
CA PRO A 56 -20.96 -7.23 4.97
C PRO A 56 -21.03 -5.74 5.34
N ASP A 57 -20.72 -4.85 4.40
CA ASP A 57 -20.79 -3.40 4.58
C ASP A 57 -22.22 -2.87 4.53
N LYS A 58 -22.47 -1.82 5.31
CA LYS A 58 -23.71 -1.03 5.26
C LYS A 58 -23.67 0.06 4.20
N HIS A 59 -22.50 0.62 3.93
CA HIS A 59 -22.25 1.68 2.94
C HIS A 59 -21.51 1.09 1.75
N LEU A 60 -21.87 1.50 0.52
CA LEU A 60 -21.23 0.98 -0.69
C LEU A 60 -20.05 1.82 -1.12
N GLY A 61 -19.12 1.20 -1.84
CA GLY A 61 -18.04 1.90 -2.53
C GLY A 61 -16.67 1.69 -1.93
N GLY A 62 -16.57 0.91 -0.85
CA GLY A 62 -15.29 0.61 -0.22
C GLY A 62 -14.59 1.88 0.27
N LEU A 63 -13.27 1.95 0.10
CA LEU A 63 -12.49 3.10 0.53
C LEU A 63 -12.83 4.40 -0.22
N SER A 64 -13.38 4.32 -1.44
CA SER A 64 -13.80 5.52 -2.19
C SER A 64 -14.87 6.31 -1.41
N SER A 65 -15.83 5.62 -0.80
CA SER A 65 -16.81 6.21 0.12
C SER A 65 -16.38 6.17 1.58
N GLY A 66 -15.40 5.33 1.92
CA GLY A 66 -14.83 5.15 3.25
C GLY A 66 -13.73 6.14 3.64
N GLY A 67 -13.50 7.20 2.84
CA GLY A 67 -12.60 8.31 3.19
C GLY A 67 -11.44 8.55 2.23
N LEU A 68 -11.15 7.64 1.30
CA LEU A 68 -10.14 7.80 0.25
C LEU A 68 -10.73 8.62 -0.90
N GLY A 69 -10.87 9.93 -0.65
CA GLY A 69 -11.31 10.90 -1.64
C GLY A 69 -10.22 11.35 -2.60
N TRP A 70 -8.94 11.17 -2.26
CA TRP A 70 -7.79 11.50 -3.11
C TRP A 70 -7.33 10.29 -3.90
N THR A 71 -7.79 10.18 -5.15
CA THR A 71 -7.56 8.98 -5.96
C THR A 71 -6.10 8.82 -6.37
N ASP A 72 -5.50 7.71 -5.93
CA ASP A 72 -4.19 7.21 -6.32
C ASP A 72 -4.23 6.61 -7.74
N SER A 73 -4.25 7.49 -8.74
CA SER A 73 -4.60 7.16 -10.14
C SER A 73 -3.40 6.90 -11.07
N GLY A 74 -2.17 7.21 -10.66
CA GLY A 74 -0.99 7.10 -11.52
C GLY A 74 -1.18 7.81 -12.87
N ASP A 75 -1.06 7.06 -13.97
CA ASP A 75 -1.49 7.52 -15.30
C ASP A 75 -2.99 7.26 -15.48
N LYS A 76 -3.77 8.34 -15.58
CA LYS A 76 -5.23 8.29 -15.73
C LYS A 76 -5.68 7.70 -17.07
N ASN A 77 -4.82 7.67 -18.09
CA ASN A 77 -5.14 7.04 -19.37
C ASN A 77 -5.21 5.50 -19.26
N ALA A 78 -4.70 4.93 -18.17
CA ALA A 78 -4.86 3.52 -17.85
C ALA A 78 -6.29 3.17 -17.34
N ILE A 79 -7.10 4.18 -17.04
CA ILE A 79 -8.42 4.01 -16.41
C ILE A 79 -9.52 4.17 -17.46
N GLY A 80 -10.21 3.07 -17.74
CA GLY A 80 -11.31 2.98 -18.70
C GLY A 80 -12.59 2.39 -18.11
N GLY A 81 -13.54 2.05 -18.98
CA GLY A 81 -14.77 1.35 -18.64
C GLY A 81 -15.59 2.02 -17.53
N LEU A 82 -16.20 1.20 -16.67
CA LEU A 82 -17.01 1.62 -15.53
C LEU A 82 -16.22 2.40 -14.48
N SER A 83 -14.91 2.15 -14.37
CA SER A 83 -14.05 2.94 -13.48
C SER A 83 -13.97 4.40 -13.94
N LEU A 84 -13.76 4.64 -15.25
CA LEU A 84 -13.79 5.99 -15.80
C LEU A 84 -15.20 6.61 -15.68
N GLU A 85 -16.26 5.82 -15.90
CA GLU A 85 -17.65 6.26 -15.76
C GLU A 85 -17.92 6.79 -14.33
N PHE A 86 -17.41 6.13 -13.29
CA PHE A 86 -17.52 6.61 -11.91
C PHE A 86 -16.94 8.02 -11.75
N TYR A 87 -15.71 8.28 -12.22
CA TYR A 87 -15.09 9.61 -12.10
C TYR A 87 -15.75 10.67 -12.98
N GLN A 88 -16.40 10.27 -14.07
CA GLN A 88 -17.24 11.16 -14.88
C GLN A 88 -18.53 11.53 -14.14
N ARG A 89 -19.14 10.59 -13.40
CA ARG A 89 -20.30 10.86 -12.54
C ARG A 89 -19.94 11.75 -11.35
N VAL A 90 -18.77 11.55 -10.74
CA VAL A 90 -18.21 12.47 -9.74
C VAL A 90 -18.05 13.88 -10.33
N LYS A 91 -17.48 14.01 -11.53
CA LYS A 91 -17.38 15.32 -12.22
C LYS A 91 -18.75 15.95 -12.43
N LYS A 92 -19.73 15.18 -12.90
CA LYS A 92 -21.11 15.64 -13.11
C LYS A 92 -21.76 16.17 -11.83
N HIS A 93 -21.46 15.57 -10.68
CA HIS A 93 -21.87 16.09 -9.37
C HIS A 93 -21.30 17.51 -9.14
N TYR A 94 -19.98 17.65 -9.27
CA TYR A 94 -19.30 18.94 -9.05
C TYR A 94 -19.50 19.96 -10.16
N ASP A 95 -20.10 19.60 -11.30
CA ASP A 95 -20.59 20.57 -12.27
C ASP A 95 -21.86 21.30 -11.81
N GLN A 96 -22.53 20.81 -10.76
CA GLN A 96 -23.70 21.47 -10.21
C GLN A 96 -23.28 22.54 -9.19
N PRO A 97 -23.84 23.77 -9.26
CA PRO A 97 -23.55 24.82 -8.28
C PRO A 97 -23.78 24.41 -6.83
N ASP A 98 -24.80 23.58 -6.56
CA ASP A 98 -25.17 23.17 -5.20
C ASP A 98 -24.21 22.15 -4.57
N ALA A 99 -23.27 21.58 -5.35
CA ALA A 99 -22.18 20.75 -4.83
C ALA A 99 -21.14 21.57 -4.06
N TRP A 100 -21.13 22.89 -4.25
CA TRP A 100 -20.10 23.82 -3.77
C TRP A 100 -20.61 24.65 -2.59
N ARG A 101 -20.81 23.97 -1.45
CA ARG A 101 -21.49 24.54 -0.28
C ARG A 101 -20.62 25.51 0.51
N GLN A 102 -19.38 25.14 0.79
CA GLN A 102 -18.45 25.95 1.61
C GLN A 102 -17.43 26.70 0.77
N GLN A 103 -17.25 26.33 -0.50
CA GLN A 103 -16.22 26.86 -1.39
C GLN A 103 -16.80 27.02 -2.79
N LYS A 104 -16.42 28.06 -3.53
CA LYS A 104 -16.76 28.17 -4.97
C LYS A 104 -15.86 27.29 -5.83
N PRO A 105 -16.33 26.76 -6.99
CA PRO A 105 -15.53 25.87 -7.84
C PRO A 105 -14.17 26.46 -8.22
N GLU A 106 -14.10 27.78 -8.51
CA GLU A 106 -12.86 28.46 -8.94
C GLU A 106 -11.80 28.54 -7.82
N GLN A 107 -12.21 28.36 -6.56
CA GLN A 107 -11.30 28.35 -5.42
C GLN A 107 -10.66 26.98 -5.21
N TYR A 108 -11.17 25.92 -5.84
CA TYR A 108 -10.61 24.58 -5.73
C TYR A 108 -9.71 24.27 -6.92
N SER A 109 -8.40 24.23 -6.67
CA SER A 109 -7.37 24.15 -7.72
C SER A 109 -7.41 22.90 -8.60
N ARG A 110 -8.08 21.83 -8.15
CA ARG A 110 -8.21 20.57 -8.89
C ARG A 110 -9.55 20.43 -9.62
N TYR A 111 -10.45 21.40 -9.50
CA TYR A 111 -11.62 21.46 -10.36
C TYR A 111 -11.22 22.08 -11.70
N ARG A 112 -11.61 21.42 -12.79
CA ARG A 112 -11.30 21.81 -14.16
C ARG A 112 -12.57 21.75 -14.97
N THR A 113 -13.00 22.90 -15.50
CA THR A 113 -14.27 23.01 -16.24
C THR A 113 -14.23 22.26 -17.56
N ASP A 114 -13.05 22.17 -18.19
CA ASP A 114 -12.78 21.48 -19.45
C ASP A 114 -12.52 19.97 -19.30
N ALA A 115 -12.32 19.49 -18.08
CA ALA A 115 -12.15 18.06 -17.83
C ALA A 115 -13.49 17.31 -17.87
N ASN A 116 -13.46 16.07 -18.37
CA ASN A 116 -14.62 15.18 -18.36
C ASN A 116 -14.75 14.33 -17.09
N SER A 117 -13.74 14.34 -16.22
CA SER A 117 -13.64 13.47 -15.03
C SER A 117 -12.99 14.22 -13.86
N MET A 118 -13.34 13.83 -12.65
CA MET A 118 -12.83 14.41 -11.41
C MET A 118 -12.35 13.31 -10.47
N TRP A 119 -11.15 13.49 -9.93
CA TRP A 119 -10.35 12.44 -9.28
C TRP A 119 -10.12 12.70 -7.80
N VAL A 120 -10.64 13.82 -7.31
CA VAL A 120 -10.64 14.17 -5.89
C VAL A 120 -12.04 14.58 -5.51
N PHE A 121 -12.58 13.99 -4.46
CA PHE A 121 -13.99 14.12 -4.10
C PHE A 121 -14.23 13.89 -2.61
N GLU A 122 -15.42 14.28 -2.17
CA GLU A 122 -15.93 14.01 -0.83
C GLU A 122 -16.46 12.57 -0.74
N PRO A 123 -16.26 11.86 0.39
CA PRO A 123 -16.67 10.46 0.54
C PRO A 123 -18.17 10.21 0.29
N HIS A 124 -19.06 11.07 0.83
CA HIS A 124 -20.50 10.93 0.58
C HIS A 124 -20.90 11.09 -0.90
N VAL A 125 -20.09 11.78 -1.71
CA VAL A 125 -20.32 11.92 -3.16
C VAL A 125 -20.00 10.62 -3.87
N ALA A 126 -18.91 9.94 -3.48
CA ALA A 126 -18.59 8.62 -4.01
C ALA A 126 -19.70 7.61 -3.67
N GLU A 127 -20.14 7.57 -2.41
CA GLU A 127 -21.25 6.71 -1.98
C GLU A 127 -22.50 6.98 -2.81
N LYS A 128 -22.89 8.25 -2.96
CA LYS A 128 -24.03 8.65 -3.78
C LYS A 128 -23.94 8.11 -5.22
N VAL A 129 -22.77 8.18 -5.85
CA VAL A 129 -22.59 7.65 -7.22
C VAL A 129 -22.81 6.14 -7.28
N PHE A 130 -22.35 5.38 -6.27
CA PHE A 130 -22.58 3.94 -6.22
C PHE A 130 -24.06 3.59 -5.97
N GLU A 131 -24.74 4.32 -5.08
CA GLU A 131 -26.18 4.16 -4.87
C GLU A 131 -26.98 4.48 -6.14
N GLU A 132 -26.63 5.56 -6.86
CA GLU A 132 -27.25 5.90 -8.14
C GLU A 132 -27.07 4.79 -9.19
N LEU A 133 -25.90 4.15 -9.26
CA LEU A 133 -25.66 3.00 -10.13
C LEU A 133 -26.51 1.78 -9.73
N VAL A 134 -26.64 1.52 -8.42
CA VAL A 134 -27.48 0.43 -7.91
C VAL A 134 -28.95 0.64 -8.28
N ASP A 135 -29.46 1.87 -8.12
CA ASP A 135 -30.83 2.25 -8.48
C ASP A 135 -31.07 2.18 -9.99
N GLU A 136 -30.16 2.75 -10.79
CA GLU A 136 -30.24 2.79 -12.26
C GLU A 136 -30.33 1.38 -12.86
N TYR A 137 -29.50 0.45 -12.37
CA TYR A 137 -29.43 -0.93 -12.87
C TYR A 137 -30.30 -1.91 -12.08
N LYS A 138 -31.08 -1.43 -11.10
CA LYS A 138 -31.96 -2.23 -10.23
C LYS A 138 -31.22 -3.45 -9.66
N ILE A 139 -30.08 -3.18 -9.05
CA ILE A 139 -29.21 -4.21 -8.47
C ILE A 139 -29.74 -4.55 -7.07
N PRO A 140 -30.14 -5.80 -6.79
CA PRO A 140 -30.44 -6.23 -5.43
C PRO A 140 -29.16 -6.20 -4.59
N VAL A 141 -29.15 -5.35 -3.56
CA VAL A 141 -28.06 -5.27 -2.58
C VAL A 141 -28.61 -5.65 -1.21
N VAL A 142 -28.03 -6.67 -0.61
CA VAL A 142 -28.32 -7.08 0.77
C VAL A 142 -27.15 -6.65 1.64
N ARG A 143 -27.41 -5.78 2.62
CA ARG A 143 -26.40 -5.10 3.44
C ARG A 143 -26.32 -5.70 4.83
N ASP A 144 -25.18 -5.49 5.50
CA ASP A 144 -24.89 -6.04 6.83
C ASP A 144 -25.01 -7.57 6.88
N GLN A 145 -24.59 -8.22 5.80
CA GLN A 145 -24.67 -9.66 5.56
C GLN A 145 -23.28 -10.29 5.60
N TRP A 146 -22.97 -10.90 6.73
CA TRP A 146 -21.67 -11.51 7.00
C TRP A 146 -21.68 -12.99 6.64
N LEU A 147 -20.71 -13.44 5.83
CA LEU A 147 -20.56 -14.85 5.44
C LEU A 147 -20.37 -15.75 6.68
N ASP A 148 -21.09 -16.88 6.76
CA ASP A 148 -20.65 -17.96 7.64
C ASP A 148 -19.39 -18.59 7.05
N ARG A 149 -18.22 -18.08 7.45
CA ARG A 149 -16.93 -18.54 6.93
C ARG A 149 -16.60 -20.00 7.23
N LYS A 150 -17.28 -20.59 8.24
CA LYS A 150 -17.00 -21.96 8.68
C LYS A 150 -17.86 -22.97 7.94
N ASN A 151 -19.15 -22.70 7.74
CA ASN A 151 -20.10 -23.66 7.16
C ASN A 151 -20.95 -23.09 6.02
N GLY A 152 -20.79 -21.82 5.69
CA GLY A 152 -21.67 -21.12 4.75
C GLY A 152 -21.37 -21.37 3.29
N VAL A 153 -20.17 -21.87 2.93
CA VAL A 153 -19.84 -22.17 1.54
C VAL A 153 -20.12 -23.63 1.22
N LYS A 154 -21.14 -23.88 0.39
CA LYS A 154 -21.44 -25.22 -0.11
C LYS A 154 -20.77 -25.43 -1.46
N LYS A 155 -19.89 -26.43 -1.55
CA LYS A 155 -19.25 -26.86 -2.80
C LYS A 155 -19.73 -28.24 -3.23
N VAL A 156 -19.92 -28.43 -4.53
CA VAL A 156 -20.22 -29.70 -5.19
C VAL A 156 -19.36 -29.80 -6.44
N ASP A 157 -18.59 -30.89 -6.58
CA ASP A 157 -17.72 -31.14 -7.74
C ASP A 157 -16.80 -29.96 -8.10
N GLY A 158 -16.21 -29.31 -7.09
CA GLY A 158 -15.32 -28.15 -7.29
C GLY A 158 -16.03 -26.82 -7.60
N LYS A 159 -17.37 -26.78 -7.65
CA LYS A 159 -18.18 -25.57 -7.85
C LYS A 159 -18.82 -25.10 -6.54
N VAL A 160 -18.76 -23.82 -6.23
CA VAL A 160 -19.62 -23.21 -5.20
C VAL A 160 -21.05 -23.21 -5.73
N VAL A 161 -21.99 -23.75 -4.96
CA VAL A 161 -23.43 -23.76 -5.34
C VAL A 161 -24.24 -22.74 -4.57
N SER A 162 -23.81 -22.43 -3.34
CA SER A 162 -24.44 -21.41 -2.50
C SER A 162 -23.49 -20.88 -1.44
N ILE A 163 -23.76 -19.65 -1.01
CA ILE A 163 -23.19 -19.05 0.19
C ILE A 163 -24.30 -18.76 1.21
N SER A 164 -24.01 -18.95 2.49
CA SER A 164 -24.93 -18.62 3.59
C SER A 164 -24.30 -17.59 4.53
N THR A 165 -25.13 -16.70 5.05
CA THR A 165 -24.75 -15.62 5.97
C THR A 165 -25.10 -16.00 7.41
N LEU A 166 -24.49 -15.29 8.38
CA LEU A 166 -24.68 -15.57 9.81
C LEU A 166 -26.12 -15.39 10.30
N ASP A 167 -26.95 -14.64 9.57
CA ASP A 167 -28.37 -14.48 9.87
C ASP A 167 -29.26 -15.61 9.31
N GLY A 168 -28.64 -16.60 8.65
CA GLY A 168 -29.30 -17.78 8.11
C GLY A 168 -29.82 -17.65 6.67
N ASN A 169 -29.63 -16.49 6.02
CA ASN A 169 -29.96 -16.34 4.60
C ASN A 169 -29.00 -17.16 3.72
N THR A 170 -29.50 -17.63 2.58
CA THR A 170 -28.73 -18.44 1.63
C THR A 170 -28.96 -17.97 0.20
N TYR A 171 -27.85 -17.77 -0.52
CA TYR A 171 -27.83 -17.25 -1.88
C TYR A 171 -27.20 -18.28 -2.80
N SER A 172 -27.93 -18.73 -3.83
CA SER A 172 -27.46 -19.72 -4.78
C SER A 172 -27.14 -19.08 -6.13
N GLY A 173 -26.03 -19.49 -6.75
CA GLY A 173 -25.48 -18.83 -7.92
C GLY A 173 -24.88 -19.81 -8.93
N LYS A 174 -24.73 -19.39 -10.20
CA LYS A 174 -23.91 -20.15 -11.16
C LYS A 174 -22.43 -19.78 -11.04
N ILE A 175 -22.13 -18.50 -10.84
CA ILE A 175 -20.78 -17.98 -10.58
C ILE A 175 -20.79 -17.06 -9.36
N PHE A 176 -19.67 -17.08 -8.64
CA PHE A 176 -19.44 -16.28 -7.45
C PHE A 176 -18.26 -15.33 -7.66
N LEU A 177 -18.35 -14.11 -7.13
CA LEU A 177 -17.23 -13.17 -7.06
C LEU A 177 -16.96 -12.84 -5.58
N ASP A 178 -15.69 -12.90 -5.17
CA ASP A 178 -15.23 -12.33 -3.90
C ASP A 178 -14.63 -10.93 -4.15
N THR A 179 -15.36 -9.91 -3.73
CA THR A 179 -14.99 -8.51 -3.88
C THR A 179 -14.70 -7.84 -2.53
N THR A 180 -14.48 -8.64 -1.48
CA THR A 180 -14.06 -8.12 -0.16
C THR A 180 -12.58 -7.77 -0.14
N TYR A 181 -12.16 -6.89 0.78
CA TYR A 181 -10.73 -6.61 0.98
C TYR A 181 -10.01 -7.76 1.69
N GLU A 182 -10.76 -8.66 2.34
CA GLU A 182 -10.28 -9.73 3.19
C GLU A 182 -10.17 -11.09 2.50
N GLY A 183 -10.90 -11.29 1.40
CA GLY A 183 -10.93 -12.56 0.66
C GLY A 183 -11.57 -13.69 1.43
N ASP A 184 -12.63 -13.39 2.20
CA ASP A 184 -13.26 -14.37 3.09
C ASP A 184 -14.02 -15.47 2.32
N LEU A 185 -14.63 -15.15 1.17
CA LEU A 185 -15.31 -16.15 0.36
C LEU A 185 -14.31 -17.06 -0.34
N MET A 186 -13.22 -16.53 -0.90
CA MET A 186 -12.19 -17.37 -1.52
C MET A 186 -11.55 -18.31 -0.49
N ALA A 187 -11.27 -17.82 0.72
CA ALA A 187 -10.70 -18.63 1.79
C ALA A 187 -11.68 -19.73 2.24
N ALA A 188 -12.96 -19.39 2.46
CA ALA A 188 -13.98 -20.35 2.85
C ALA A 188 -14.31 -21.37 1.72
N ALA A 189 -14.05 -21.01 0.46
CA ALA A 189 -14.14 -21.93 -0.68
C ALA A 189 -12.92 -22.86 -0.81
N GLY A 190 -11.90 -22.73 0.04
CA GLY A 190 -10.70 -23.56 0.01
C GLY A 190 -9.72 -23.22 -1.12
N VAL A 191 -9.75 -21.97 -1.60
CA VAL A 191 -8.75 -21.44 -2.54
C VAL A 191 -7.47 -21.11 -1.79
N SER A 192 -6.31 -21.42 -2.38
CA SER A 192 -5.01 -21.12 -1.76
C SER A 192 -4.72 -19.62 -1.74
N TYR A 193 -4.06 -19.14 -0.68
CA TYR A 193 -3.69 -17.72 -0.53
C TYR A 193 -2.42 -17.55 0.31
N HIS A 194 -1.80 -16.37 0.16
CA HIS A 194 -0.77 -15.84 1.06
C HIS A 194 -1.38 -14.91 2.10
N VAL A 195 -0.71 -14.83 3.26
CA VAL A 195 -0.82 -13.77 4.27
C VAL A 195 0.61 -13.34 4.61
N GLY A 196 0.82 -12.06 4.89
CA GLY A 196 2.16 -11.54 5.21
C GLY A 196 2.96 -11.15 3.96
N ARG A 197 4.28 -11.29 4.01
CA ARG A 197 5.21 -10.96 2.94
C ARG A 197 5.99 -12.20 2.51
N GLU A 198 6.00 -12.47 1.22
CA GLU A 198 6.85 -13.51 0.65
C GLU A 198 8.31 -13.05 0.62
N ALA A 199 9.24 -14.00 0.69
CA ALA A 199 10.65 -13.71 0.47
C ALA A 199 10.92 -13.35 -1.00
N ASN A 200 11.97 -12.57 -1.25
CA ASN A 200 12.38 -12.15 -2.60
C ASN A 200 12.61 -13.34 -3.55
N ASP A 201 13.10 -14.47 -3.05
CA ASP A 201 13.40 -15.66 -3.85
C ASP A 201 12.15 -16.41 -4.32
N VAL A 202 10.97 -16.16 -3.72
CA VAL A 202 9.71 -16.83 -4.09
C VAL A 202 9.27 -16.46 -5.51
N TYR A 203 9.39 -15.17 -5.88
CA TYR A 203 8.97 -14.67 -7.20
C TYR A 203 10.07 -13.90 -7.94
N ASN A 204 11.33 -14.04 -7.51
CA ASN A 204 12.49 -13.35 -8.09
C ASN A 204 12.33 -11.81 -8.05
N GLU A 205 12.01 -11.31 -6.86
CA GLU A 205 11.79 -9.90 -6.56
C GLU A 205 13.00 -9.31 -5.83
N THR A 206 13.07 -7.99 -5.76
CA THR A 206 14.17 -7.24 -5.13
C THR A 206 13.71 -6.31 -4.01
N ILE A 207 12.41 -5.98 -4.00
CA ILE A 207 11.79 -5.05 -3.05
C ILE A 207 10.59 -5.68 -2.30
N ASN A 208 10.47 -7.00 -2.32
CA ASN A 208 9.50 -7.74 -1.49
C ASN A 208 10.12 -8.19 -0.15
N GLY A 209 9.32 -8.73 0.75
CA GLY A 209 9.79 -9.19 2.07
C GLY A 209 10.12 -8.08 3.04
N VAL A 210 10.97 -8.37 4.03
CA VAL A 210 11.49 -7.42 5.01
C VAL A 210 12.41 -6.39 4.33
N GLN A 211 12.27 -5.11 4.69
CA GLN A 211 12.91 -3.96 4.07
C GLN A 211 13.45 -2.98 5.12
N VAL A 212 14.54 -3.35 5.80
CA VAL A 212 15.24 -2.47 6.76
C VAL A 212 16.11 -1.46 6.02
N ALA A 213 16.92 -1.92 5.07
CA ALA A 213 17.88 -1.08 4.38
C ALA A 213 17.19 -0.06 3.46
N ARG A 214 16.11 -0.47 2.78
CA ARG A 214 15.43 0.34 1.75
C ARG A 214 14.33 1.27 2.29
N THR A 215 13.93 1.13 3.55
CA THR A 215 12.92 2.02 4.16
C THR A 215 13.52 3.37 4.52
N HIS A 216 13.38 4.31 3.57
CA HIS A 216 13.82 5.71 3.69
C HIS A 216 12.66 6.71 3.78
N LYS A 217 11.45 6.32 3.39
CA LYS A 217 10.25 7.15 3.49
C LYS A 217 9.57 6.92 4.83
N HIS A 218 8.81 7.91 5.29
CA HIS A 218 8.07 7.87 6.55
C HIS A 218 8.93 7.34 7.72
N GLN A 219 10.17 7.84 7.77
CA GLN A 219 11.21 7.47 8.73
C GLN A 219 11.49 8.62 9.69
N PHE A 220 12.06 8.33 10.87
CA PHE A 220 12.55 9.36 11.79
C PHE A 220 13.70 10.14 11.14
N GLU A 221 13.53 11.46 10.98
CA GLU A 221 14.53 12.34 10.33
C GLU A 221 15.79 12.59 11.17
N TYR A 222 15.75 12.23 12.45
CA TYR A 222 16.87 12.36 13.39
C TYR A 222 16.78 11.31 14.50
N PRO A 223 17.91 11.02 15.17
CA PRO A 223 17.95 10.11 16.32
C PRO A 223 16.88 10.43 17.36
N THR A 224 15.96 9.49 17.58
CA THR A 224 14.87 9.63 18.55
C THR A 224 14.95 8.49 19.56
N ASP A 225 14.91 8.85 20.85
CA ASP A 225 15.06 7.91 21.96
C ASP A 225 13.79 7.06 22.16
N PRO A 226 13.91 5.72 22.13
CA PRO A 226 12.76 4.81 22.23
C PRO A 226 12.36 4.42 23.65
N TYR A 227 13.11 4.81 24.69
CA TYR A 227 12.98 4.24 26.03
C TYR A 227 12.05 5.07 26.93
N VAL A 228 11.39 4.47 27.92
CA VAL A 228 10.47 5.18 28.84
C VAL A 228 11.17 6.34 29.51
N ASP A 229 12.32 6.09 30.13
CA ASP A 229 13.24 7.10 30.63
C ASP A 229 14.32 7.37 29.58
N LYS A 230 14.38 8.63 29.14
CA LYS A 230 15.28 9.04 28.05
C LYS A 230 16.73 8.71 28.41
N GLY A 231 17.40 7.96 27.54
CA GLY A 231 18.79 7.53 27.69
C GLY A 231 18.99 6.26 28.53
N ASP A 232 17.97 5.75 29.22
CA ASP A 232 18.08 4.53 30.02
C ASP A 232 17.46 3.33 29.29
N ARG A 233 18.34 2.47 28.76
CA ARG A 233 17.95 1.25 28.05
C ARG A 233 17.20 0.23 28.92
N ASN A 234 17.29 0.34 30.25
CA ASN A 234 16.65 -0.58 31.19
C ASN A 234 15.24 -0.13 31.61
N SER A 235 14.83 1.09 31.25
CA SER A 235 13.51 1.63 31.60
C SER A 235 12.35 1.01 30.81
N GLY A 236 12.65 0.15 29.84
CA GLY A 236 11.68 -0.41 28.89
C GLY A 236 11.45 0.50 27.68
N LEU A 237 10.73 0.00 26.69
CA LEU A 237 10.40 0.75 25.47
C LEU A 237 9.11 1.55 25.66
N LEU A 238 9.04 2.71 25.00
CA LEU A 238 7.78 3.43 24.81
C LEU A 238 6.77 2.57 24.03
N PRO A 239 5.47 2.84 24.17
CA PRO A 239 4.44 2.11 23.44
C PRO A 239 4.64 2.10 21.91
N ARG A 240 4.15 1.04 21.27
CA ARG A 240 4.14 0.88 19.80
C ARG A 240 5.54 0.82 19.17
N ILE A 241 6.52 0.34 19.94
CA ILE A 241 7.85 -0.06 19.49
C ILE A 241 7.99 -1.55 19.79
N SER A 242 8.29 -2.33 18.76
CA SER A 242 8.61 -3.74 18.91
C SER A 242 9.93 -3.92 19.65
N SER A 243 9.95 -4.85 20.60
CA SER A 243 11.18 -5.35 21.23
C SER A 243 11.94 -6.34 20.33
N GLU A 244 11.29 -6.84 19.28
CA GLU A 244 11.89 -7.75 18.32
C GLU A 244 12.65 -7.00 17.22
N LYS A 245 13.75 -7.59 16.77
CA LYS A 245 14.45 -7.12 15.57
C LYS A 245 13.70 -7.57 14.32
N PRO A 246 13.68 -6.75 13.25
CA PRO A 246 13.25 -7.20 11.93
C PRO A 246 14.06 -8.41 11.45
N GLY A 247 13.47 -9.21 10.55
CA GLY A 247 14.20 -10.22 9.81
C GLY A 247 15.26 -9.63 8.86
N PRO A 248 16.11 -10.46 8.23
CA PRO A 248 17.04 -10.00 7.20
C PRO A 248 16.31 -9.35 6.00
N ASP A 249 16.91 -8.34 5.38
CA ASP A 249 16.36 -7.75 4.15
C ASP A 249 16.05 -8.82 3.08
N GLY A 250 14.85 -8.76 2.50
CA GLY A 250 14.35 -9.68 1.50
C GLY A 250 13.80 -11.01 2.02
N SER A 251 13.86 -11.29 3.33
CA SER A 251 13.21 -12.48 3.90
C SER A 251 11.70 -12.31 4.01
N GLY A 252 10.93 -13.39 3.92
CA GLY A 252 9.50 -13.39 4.18
C GLY A 252 9.15 -13.41 5.66
N ASP A 253 7.93 -12.98 6.00
CA ASP A 253 7.33 -13.09 7.33
C ASP A 253 5.79 -12.99 7.27
N ASP A 254 5.11 -13.17 8.40
CA ASP A 254 3.65 -13.17 8.48
C ASP A 254 3.09 -11.77 8.80
N LYS A 255 3.89 -10.71 8.60
CA LYS A 255 3.52 -9.32 8.94
C LYS A 255 3.01 -8.61 7.70
N ILE A 256 2.08 -7.67 7.87
CA ILE A 256 1.49 -6.90 6.76
C ILE A 256 1.59 -5.40 7.03
N GLN A 257 1.48 -4.61 5.97
CA GLN A 257 1.57 -3.15 6.05
C GLN A 257 0.46 -2.55 6.94
N ALA A 258 0.78 -1.45 7.61
CA ALA A 258 -0.08 -0.84 8.61
C ALA A 258 -1.41 -0.32 8.04
N TYR A 259 -2.47 -0.43 8.85
CA TYR A 259 -3.77 0.17 8.54
C TYR A 259 -3.93 1.54 9.19
N CYS A 260 -4.84 2.33 8.62
CA CYS A 260 -5.32 3.58 9.19
C CYS A 260 -6.75 3.87 8.69
N PHE A 261 -7.41 4.88 9.24
CA PHE A 261 -8.58 5.50 8.62
C PHE A 261 -8.15 6.65 7.71
N ARG A 262 -8.83 6.83 6.58
CA ARG A 262 -8.68 8.02 5.73
C ARG A 262 -9.72 9.05 6.16
N MET A 263 -9.28 10.19 6.68
CA MET A 263 -10.19 11.11 7.38
C MET A 263 -10.59 12.29 6.51
N CYS A 264 -11.88 12.61 6.49
CA CYS A 264 -12.38 13.83 5.88
C CYS A 264 -12.45 14.97 6.90
N LEU A 265 -11.36 15.73 7.03
CA LEU A 265 -11.27 16.86 7.96
C LEU A 265 -11.61 18.17 7.27
N THR A 266 -12.13 19.16 8.01
CA THR A 266 -12.50 20.47 7.47
C THR A 266 -12.00 21.65 8.30
N THR A 267 -11.75 22.77 7.61
CA THR A 267 -11.54 24.10 8.21
C THR A 267 -12.77 25.00 8.16
N ALA A 268 -13.86 24.58 7.52
CA ALA A 268 -15.09 25.37 7.45
C ALA A 268 -15.80 25.38 8.81
N THR A 269 -15.85 26.55 9.47
CA THR A 269 -16.31 26.68 10.86
C THR A 269 -17.79 26.32 11.06
N ASP A 270 -18.62 26.56 10.06
CA ASP A 270 -20.03 26.15 10.03
C ASP A 270 -20.18 24.62 9.86
N ASN A 271 -19.22 23.96 9.21
CA ASN A 271 -19.20 22.52 8.94
C ASN A 271 -18.28 21.70 9.89
N GLN A 272 -17.76 22.28 10.97
CA GLN A 272 -16.72 21.65 11.79
C GLN A 272 -17.24 21.03 13.10
N VAL A 273 -16.91 19.76 13.35
CA VAL A 273 -17.02 19.09 14.65
C VAL A 273 -15.64 18.99 15.28
N LYS A 274 -15.50 19.37 16.56
CA LYS A 274 -14.23 19.25 17.28
C LYS A 274 -13.82 17.79 17.43
N PHE A 275 -12.51 17.52 17.44
CA PHE A 275 -12.01 16.18 17.66
C PHE A 275 -12.48 15.62 19.01
N PRO A 276 -13.20 14.49 19.02
CA PRO A 276 -13.65 13.89 20.26
C PRO A 276 -12.45 13.30 21.03
N LYS A 277 -12.49 13.36 22.36
CA LYS A 277 -11.61 12.53 23.19
C LYS A 277 -12.17 11.10 23.15
N PRO A 278 -11.45 10.10 22.60
CA PRO A 278 -12.00 8.74 22.53
C PRO A 278 -12.04 8.09 23.91
N GLU A 279 -12.95 7.13 24.08
CA GLU A 279 -12.93 6.21 25.21
C GLU A 279 -11.63 5.40 25.20
N GLY A 280 -11.06 5.11 26.38
CA GLY A 280 -9.76 4.43 26.48
C GLY A 280 -8.55 5.28 26.07
N TYR A 281 -8.72 6.59 25.84
CA TYR A 281 -7.61 7.50 25.53
C TYR A 281 -6.53 7.49 26.62
N ASP A 282 -5.31 7.15 26.21
CA ASP A 282 -4.09 7.22 27.02
C ASP A 282 -3.04 8.09 26.30
N PRO A 283 -2.66 9.27 26.83
CA PRO A 283 -1.64 10.12 26.22
C PRO A 283 -0.26 9.46 26.15
N HIS A 284 0.03 8.46 27.00
CA HIS A 284 1.32 7.77 27.00
C HIS A 284 1.58 7.01 25.69
N GLN A 285 0.52 6.59 24.98
CA GLN A 285 0.58 5.98 23.65
C GLN A 285 1.27 6.87 22.60
N TYR A 286 1.32 8.19 22.82
CA TYR A 286 1.87 9.18 21.90
C TYR A 286 3.15 9.85 22.43
N ALA A 287 3.75 9.32 23.51
CA ALA A 287 4.97 9.86 24.09
C ALA A 287 6.13 9.93 23.07
N LEU A 288 6.24 8.93 22.20
CA LEU A 288 7.24 8.91 21.12
C LEU A 288 6.98 10.01 20.09
N LEU A 289 5.70 10.23 19.71
CA LEU A 289 5.30 11.33 18.83
C LEU A 289 5.68 12.68 19.43
N ALA A 290 5.39 12.92 20.71
CA ALA A 290 5.77 14.17 21.38
C ALA A 290 7.28 14.39 21.38
N ARG A 291 8.07 13.33 21.64
CA ARG A 291 9.55 13.41 21.53
C ARG A 291 9.98 13.75 20.12
N TYR A 292 9.39 13.10 19.12
CA TYR A 292 9.70 13.36 17.72
C TYR A 292 9.38 14.81 17.38
N LEU A 293 8.18 15.33 17.65
CA LEU A 293 7.80 16.72 17.33
C LEU A 293 8.67 17.76 18.06
N LYS A 294 9.08 17.51 19.31
CA LYS A 294 10.01 18.38 20.05
C LYS A 294 11.40 18.44 19.42
N GLY A 295 11.81 17.40 18.70
CA GLY A 295 13.06 17.39 17.92
C GLY A 295 13.04 18.29 16.68
N GLY A 296 11.89 18.88 16.34
CA GLY A 296 11.79 19.90 15.29
C GLY A 296 11.06 19.48 14.02
N TRP A 297 10.55 18.25 13.92
CA TRP A 297 9.80 17.80 12.75
C TRP A 297 8.48 18.56 12.57
N LYS A 298 8.23 19.08 11.37
CA LYS A 298 7.06 19.95 11.06
C LYS A 298 6.11 19.38 9.99
N GLY A 299 6.33 18.14 9.55
CA GLY A 299 5.60 17.54 8.43
C GLY A 299 4.18 17.04 8.71
N VAL A 300 3.63 17.25 9.92
CA VAL A 300 2.31 16.71 10.37
C VAL A 300 1.20 16.91 9.35
N PHE A 301 1.18 18.06 8.66
CA PHE A 301 0.10 18.47 7.76
C PHE A 301 0.37 18.21 6.28
N ASN A 302 1.46 17.52 5.93
CA ASN A 302 1.85 17.29 4.53
C ASN A 302 0.91 16.35 3.77
N LYS A 303 0.09 15.58 4.50
CA LYS A 303 -0.95 14.69 3.95
C LYS A 303 -2.35 15.06 4.42
N PHE A 304 -2.59 16.36 4.61
CA PHE A 304 -3.92 16.95 4.71
C PHE A 304 -4.30 17.40 3.29
N ASP A 305 -4.47 16.42 2.40
CA ASP A 305 -4.58 16.65 0.97
C ASP A 305 -5.94 17.31 0.66
N PRO A 306 -5.99 18.50 0.02
CA PRO A 306 -7.24 19.25 -0.14
C PRO A 306 -8.27 18.54 -1.02
N ALA A 307 -9.48 18.39 -0.48
CA ALA A 307 -10.69 17.95 -1.17
C ALA A 307 -11.64 19.16 -1.37
N PRO A 308 -12.69 19.04 -2.20
CA PRO A 308 -13.70 20.10 -2.36
C PRO A 308 -14.28 20.59 -1.02
N ASN A 309 -14.85 21.79 -1.02
CA ASN A 309 -15.56 22.35 0.13
C ASN A 309 -14.71 22.55 1.40
N PHE A 310 -13.45 22.95 1.23
CA PHE A 310 -12.48 23.14 2.32
C PHE A 310 -12.33 21.90 3.22
N LYS A 311 -12.52 20.71 2.63
CA LYS A 311 -12.28 19.43 3.27
C LYS A 311 -10.92 18.89 2.86
N THR A 312 -10.59 17.73 3.40
CA THR A 312 -9.38 16.99 3.08
C THR A 312 -9.70 15.54 2.83
N ASP A 313 -8.79 14.87 2.15
CA ASP A 313 -8.47 13.48 2.44
C ASP A 313 -7.17 13.48 3.27
N THR A 314 -7.27 13.09 4.54
CA THR A 314 -6.13 13.04 5.45
C THR A 314 -5.58 11.61 5.58
N ASN A 315 -4.28 11.45 5.32
CA ASN A 315 -3.56 10.18 5.32
C ASN A 315 -2.25 10.23 6.15
N ASN A 316 -1.60 9.08 6.28
CA ASN A 316 -0.32 8.91 6.94
C ASN A 316 0.80 9.77 6.33
N HIS A 317 1.55 10.46 7.19
CA HIS A 317 2.80 11.10 6.81
C HIS A 317 3.79 11.21 7.98
N GLY A 318 5.01 10.74 7.74
CA GLY A 318 6.11 10.83 8.69
C GLY A 318 6.30 9.56 9.51
N ALA A 319 7.21 9.60 10.49
CA ALA A 319 7.62 8.42 11.24
C ALA A 319 6.59 7.89 12.25
N PHE A 320 5.78 8.79 12.79
CA PHE A 320 4.72 8.49 13.75
C PHE A 320 3.50 9.34 13.39
N SER A 321 2.48 8.71 12.82
CA SER A 321 1.31 9.40 12.27
C SER A 321 0.09 8.45 12.33
N THR A 322 -0.83 8.52 11.37
CA THR A 322 -2.13 7.81 11.43
C THR A 322 -2.01 6.30 11.22
N ASP A 323 -0.94 5.80 10.61
CA ASP A 323 -0.70 4.35 10.53
C ASP A 323 -0.45 3.77 11.92
N ASN A 324 -1.28 2.79 12.32
CA ASN A 324 -1.13 2.08 13.59
C ASN A 324 -0.23 0.85 13.43
N ILE A 325 1.06 1.13 13.22
CA ILE A 325 2.07 0.15 12.82
C ILE A 325 2.08 -1.08 13.75
N GLY A 326 1.89 -2.26 13.16
CA GLY A 326 1.97 -3.55 13.82
C GLY A 326 0.73 -4.02 14.58
N MET A 327 -0.37 -3.26 14.52
CA MET A 327 -1.59 -3.58 15.28
C MET A 327 -2.65 -4.35 14.46
N ASN A 328 -2.30 -4.79 13.24
CA ASN A 328 -3.23 -5.42 12.30
C ASN A 328 -2.76 -6.77 11.73
N TYR A 329 -1.66 -7.35 12.23
CA TYR A 329 -1.07 -8.56 11.63
C TYR A 329 -2.02 -9.76 11.57
N ASP A 330 -2.82 -9.99 12.61
CA ASP A 330 -3.77 -11.09 12.68
C ASP A 330 -5.12 -10.81 11.99
N TYR A 331 -5.35 -9.58 11.53
CA TYR A 331 -6.61 -9.17 10.89
C TYR A 331 -7.06 -10.07 9.73
N PRO A 332 -6.17 -10.51 8.81
CA PRO A 332 -6.60 -11.30 7.65
C PRO A 332 -7.32 -12.58 8.07
N GLU A 333 -6.83 -13.27 9.11
CA GLU A 333 -7.35 -14.56 9.55
C GLU A 333 -8.20 -14.49 10.83
N ALA A 334 -8.29 -13.32 11.46
CA ALA A 334 -9.07 -13.08 12.65
C ALA A 334 -10.56 -13.46 12.50
N SER A 335 -11.18 -13.86 13.63
CA SER A 335 -12.64 -13.96 13.75
C SER A 335 -13.31 -12.60 13.52
N TYR A 336 -14.63 -12.54 13.30
CA TYR A 336 -15.29 -11.25 13.12
C TYR A 336 -15.26 -10.41 14.39
N GLU A 337 -15.33 -11.05 15.56
CA GLU A 337 -15.17 -10.41 16.86
C GLU A 337 -13.77 -9.82 16.99
N ARG A 338 -12.74 -10.60 16.65
CA ARG A 338 -11.35 -10.13 16.70
C ARG A 338 -11.08 -9.00 15.71
N ARG A 339 -11.65 -9.03 14.50
CA ARG A 339 -11.57 -7.92 13.55
C ARG A 339 -12.23 -6.65 14.09
N LYS A 340 -13.38 -6.76 14.78
CA LYS A 340 -14.02 -5.61 15.44
C LYS A 340 -13.13 -5.00 16.52
N GLU A 341 -12.47 -5.83 17.33
CA GLU A 341 -11.49 -5.35 18.33
C GLU A 341 -10.31 -4.62 17.67
N ILE A 342 -9.77 -5.16 16.59
CA ILE A 342 -8.67 -4.54 15.83
C ILE A 342 -9.13 -3.18 15.25
N ILE A 343 -10.32 -3.11 14.65
CA ILE A 343 -10.89 -1.86 14.13
C ILE A 343 -11.05 -0.83 15.25
N GLN A 344 -11.56 -1.25 16.41
CA GLN A 344 -11.71 -0.38 17.57
C GLN A 344 -10.37 0.14 18.10
N GLU A 345 -9.32 -0.70 18.13
CA GLU A 345 -7.95 -0.28 18.49
C GLU A 345 -7.45 0.82 17.54
N HIS A 346 -7.68 0.69 16.24
CA HIS A 346 -7.27 1.69 15.25
C HIS A 346 -8.09 2.99 15.37
N GLU A 347 -9.38 2.88 15.65
CA GLU A 347 -10.24 4.04 15.85
C GLU A 347 -9.83 4.83 17.10
N THR A 348 -9.64 4.13 18.23
CA THR A 348 -9.18 4.73 19.49
C THR A 348 -7.80 5.39 19.31
N TYR A 349 -6.88 4.70 18.63
CA TYR A 349 -5.55 5.24 18.31
C TYR A 349 -5.65 6.52 17.46
N GLN A 350 -6.39 6.52 16.37
CA GLN A 350 -6.36 7.63 15.43
C GLN A 350 -7.17 8.84 15.91
N LYS A 351 -8.33 8.63 16.57
CA LYS A 351 -9.04 9.69 17.30
C LYS A 351 -8.18 10.25 18.43
N GLY A 352 -7.45 9.39 19.12
CA GLY A 352 -6.54 9.78 20.20
C GLY A 352 -5.35 10.58 19.67
N TRP A 353 -4.80 10.23 18.51
CA TRP A 353 -3.75 10.99 17.84
C TRP A 353 -4.19 12.42 17.51
N LEU A 354 -5.39 12.60 16.95
CA LEU A 354 -5.98 13.92 16.68
C LEU A 354 -6.16 14.72 17.97
N TYR A 355 -6.75 14.10 19.00
CA TYR A 355 -7.00 14.73 20.29
C TYR A 355 -5.70 15.11 21.00
N PHE A 356 -4.69 14.24 20.99
CA PHE A 356 -3.39 14.47 21.59
C PHE A 356 -2.69 15.68 20.96
N ILE A 357 -2.60 15.74 19.62
CA ILE A 357 -1.99 16.88 18.93
C ILE A 357 -2.73 18.19 19.23
N ALA A 358 -4.06 18.16 19.27
CA ALA A 358 -4.87 19.35 19.50
C ALA A 358 -4.83 19.87 20.95
N ASN A 359 -4.60 19.01 21.95
CA ASN A 359 -4.85 19.35 23.36
C ASN A 359 -3.66 19.15 24.31
N ASP A 360 -2.71 18.26 24.00
CA ASP A 360 -1.64 17.93 24.95
C ASP A 360 -0.57 19.03 25.03
N PRO A 361 -0.19 19.52 26.23
CA PRO A 361 0.75 20.62 26.39
C PRO A 361 2.19 20.26 25.98
N SER A 362 2.50 18.97 25.79
CA SER A 362 3.81 18.55 25.30
C SER A 362 4.02 18.81 23.81
N ILE A 363 2.95 19.09 23.06
CA ILE A 363 2.99 19.37 21.63
C ILE A 363 3.49 20.80 21.37
N PRO A 364 4.40 21.02 20.40
CA PRO A 364 4.82 22.36 20.01
C PRO A 364 3.62 23.26 19.66
N LYS A 365 3.58 24.46 20.23
CA LYS A 365 2.43 25.37 20.16
C LYS A 365 2.00 25.70 18.72
N ASP A 366 2.95 25.88 17.81
CA ASP A 366 2.67 26.15 16.39
C ASP A 366 1.95 24.99 15.69
N ILE A 367 2.24 23.75 16.09
CA ILE A 367 1.57 22.55 15.55
C ILE A 367 0.18 22.43 16.16
N GLN A 368 0.07 22.60 17.48
CA GLN A 368 -1.20 22.58 18.19
C GLN A 368 -2.16 23.64 17.65
N ASP A 369 -1.70 24.88 17.44
CA ASP A 369 -2.51 25.98 16.89
C ASP A 369 -2.98 25.71 15.46
N ARG A 370 -2.16 25.05 14.65
CA ARG A 370 -2.57 24.63 13.30
C ARG A 370 -3.59 23.50 13.36
N MET A 371 -3.40 22.50 14.23
CA MET A 371 -4.34 21.39 14.39
C MET A 371 -5.71 21.88 14.87
N ASN A 372 -5.75 22.85 15.79
CA ASN A 372 -7.00 23.42 16.30
C ASN A 372 -7.82 24.22 15.26
N LYS A 373 -7.30 24.42 14.04
CA LYS A 373 -8.09 24.95 12.91
C LYS A 373 -8.90 23.87 12.20
N TRP A 374 -8.60 22.60 12.45
CA TRP A 374 -9.25 21.45 11.83
C TRP A 374 -10.24 20.80 12.78
N GLY A 375 -11.21 20.10 12.18
CA GLY A 375 -12.14 19.21 12.87
C GLY A 375 -12.72 18.19 11.89
N LEU A 376 -13.55 17.29 12.38
CA LEU A 376 -14.33 16.38 11.53
C LEU A 376 -15.38 17.17 10.75
N ALA A 377 -15.71 16.75 9.53
CA ALA A 377 -16.76 17.37 8.73
C ALA A 377 -18.16 16.92 9.21
N LYS A 378 -19.05 17.87 9.53
CA LYS A 378 -20.41 17.59 10.05
C LYS A 378 -21.30 16.83 9.07
N ASP A 379 -21.04 16.98 7.77
CA ASP A 379 -21.81 16.43 6.67
C ASP A 379 -21.22 15.15 6.07
N GLU A 380 -20.12 14.63 6.63
CA GLU A 380 -19.56 13.32 6.28
C GLU A 380 -19.83 12.31 7.38
N PHE A 381 -20.08 11.06 7.02
CA PHE A 381 -20.25 9.93 7.95
C PHE A 381 -21.25 10.23 9.08
N VAL A 382 -22.38 10.85 8.73
CA VAL A 382 -23.33 11.47 9.66
C VAL A 382 -23.96 10.51 10.66
N ASP A 383 -23.99 9.22 10.33
CA ASP A 383 -24.51 8.12 11.14
C ASP A 383 -23.42 7.38 11.94
N ASN A 384 -22.16 7.79 11.80
CA ASN A 384 -21.00 7.20 12.48
C ASN A 384 -20.18 8.25 13.26
N GLY A 385 -20.85 9.25 13.81
CA GLY A 385 -20.21 10.31 14.60
C GLY A 385 -19.18 11.12 13.81
N ASN A 386 -19.41 11.29 12.51
CA ASN A 386 -18.51 11.96 11.57
C ASN A 386 -17.14 11.29 11.41
N TRP A 387 -17.06 10.01 11.73
CA TRP A 387 -15.86 9.18 11.57
C TRP A 387 -16.01 8.22 10.37
N PRO A 388 -14.97 8.02 9.55
CA PRO A 388 -15.06 7.13 8.39
C PRO A 388 -15.55 5.71 8.75
N HIS A 389 -16.41 5.14 7.90
CA HIS A 389 -17.02 3.82 8.16
C HIS A 389 -16.05 2.66 7.98
N GLN A 390 -15.03 2.82 7.13
CA GLN A 390 -14.09 1.76 6.79
C GLN A 390 -12.68 2.07 7.26
N ILE A 391 -12.06 1.08 7.89
CA ILE A 391 -10.61 1.03 8.06
C ILE A 391 -9.98 0.74 6.70
N TYR A 392 -8.83 1.36 6.41
CA TYR A 392 -8.10 1.07 5.19
C TYR A 392 -7.35 -0.26 5.31
N VAL A 393 -8.04 -1.35 5.01
CA VAL A 393 -7.44 -2.67 4.80
C VAL A 393 -6.59 -2.61 3.53
N ARG A 394 -5.32 -2.24 3.69
CA ARG A 394 -4.39 -2.10 2.55
C ARG A 394 -4.03 -3.45 1.94
N GLU A 395 -4.09 -4.50 2.73
CA GLU A 395 -3.69 -5.84 2.35
C GLU A 395 -4.23 -6.83 3.36
N ALA A 396 -4.77 -7.95 2.90
CA ALA A 396 -5.13 -9.06 3.77
C ALA A 396 -4.65 -10.37 3.15
N ARG A 397 -5.59 -11.23 2.72
CA ARG A 397 -5.24 -12.41 1.93
C ARG A 397 -4.98 -12.01 0.48
N ARG A 398 -4.02 -12.67 -0.16
CA ARG A 398 -3.77 -12.57 -1.61
C ARG A 398 -3.85 -13.96 -2.21
N MET A 399 -4.71 -14.16 -3.20
CA MET A 399 -4.92 -15.48 -3.82
C MET A 399 -3.61 -16.06 -4.39
N ILE A 400 -3.49 -17.38 -4.45
CA ILE A 400 -2.44 -18.08 -5.22
C ILE A 400 -3.11 -18.75 -6.41
N GLY A 401 -3.30 -18.00 -7.49
CA GLY A 401 -3.87 -18.46 -8.75
C GLY A 401 -2.82 -19.05 -9.70
N PRO A 402 -3.20 -19.32 -10.96
CA PRO A 402 -2.27 -19.77 -12.00
C PRO A 402 -1.16 -18.77 -12.33
N VAL A 403 -1.45 -17.45 -12.20
CA VAL A 403 -0.46 -16.38 -12.35
C VAL A 403 -0.45 -15.53 -11.09
N VAL A 404 0.71 -15.45 -10.43
CA VAL A 404 0.95 -14.50 -9.33
C VAL A 404 1.60 -13.25 -9.92
N MET A 405 0.90 -12.13 -9.90
CA MET A 405 1.46 -10.83 -10.31
C MET A 405 2.64 -10.46 -9.39
N CYS A 406 3.80 -10.15 -9.96
CA CYS A 406 5.02 -9.85 -9.20
C CYS A 406 5.78 -8.64 -9.74
N GLU A 407 6.75 -8.14 -8.98
CA GLU A 407 7.57 -6.97 -9.34
C GLU A 407 8.14 -7.03 -10.78
N PRO A 408 8.77 -8.13 -11.25
CA PRO A 408 9.25 -8.24 -12.63
C PRO A 408 8.19 -8.00 -13.71
N MET A 409 6.95 -8.45 -13.48
CA MET A 409 5.83 -8.21 -14.40
C MET A 409 5.45 -6.73 -14.40
N LEU A 410 5.29 -6.15 -13.21
CA LEU A 410 4.96 -4.73 -13.05
C LEU A 410 6.04 -3.84 -13.67
N LYS A 411 7.32 -4.22 -13.59
CA LYS A 411 8.45 -3.51 -14.22
C LYS A 411 8.66 -3.82 -15.71
N ALA A 412 7.80 -4.64 -16.32
CA ALA A 412 7.92 -5.11 -17.70
C ALA A 412 9.27 -5.79 -18.01
N GLN A 413 9.86 -6.45 -17.02
CA GLN A 413 11.05 -7.29 -17.18
C GLN A 413 10.67 -8.67 -17.72
N VAL A 414 9.48 -9.14 -17.35
CA VAL A 414 8.82 -10.33 -17.93
C VAL A 414 7.43 -9.93 -18.43
N PRO A 415 6.89 -10.58 -19.47
CA PRO A 415 5.58 -10.27 -20.00
C PRO A 415 4.47 -10.67 -19.01
N THR A 416 3.41 -9.86 -18.92
CA THR A 416 2.15 -10.26 -18.29
C THR A 416 1.22 -10.85 -19.36
N PRO A 417 0.73 -12.09 -19.21
CA PRO A 417 -0.19 -12.68 -20.17
C PRO A 417 -1.63 -12.18 -19.94
N LYS A 418 -2.46 -12.28 -20.99
CA LYS A 418 -3.92 -12.14 -20.92
C LYS A 418 -4.40 -10.90 -20.13
N SER A 419 -4.03 -9.70 -20.57
CA SER A 419 -4.40 -8.46 -19.87
C SER A 419 -5.92 -8.25 -19.83
N ILE A 420 -6.45 -7.97 -18.64
CA ILE A 420 -7.86 -7.58 -18.44
C ILE A 420 -8.01 -6.16 -17.93
N GLY A 421 -6.91 -5.45 -17.77
CA GLY A 421 -6.90 -4.12 -17.21
C GLY A 421 -5.48 -3.65 -16.94
N MET A 422 -5.34 -2.39 -16.55
CA MET A 422 -4.06 -1.75 -16.34
C MET A 422 -3.96 -1.20 -14.91
N GLY A 423 -2.82 -1.41 -14.27
CA GLY A 423 -2.38 -0.66 -13.09
C GLY A 423 -1.37 0.40 -13.50
N SER A 424 -1.23 1.48 -12.73
CA SER A 424 -0.28 2.56 -13.05
C SER A 424 0.33 3.26 -11.84
N TYR A 425 -0.05 2.84 -10.63
CA TYR A 425 0.46 3.44 -9.39
C TYR A 425 1.83 2.86 -9.00
N ASN A 426 2.49 3.46 -8.02
CA ASN A 426 3.74 2.92 -7.49
C ASN A 426 3.51 1.55 -6.84
N MET A 427 4.51 0.68 -6.86
CA MET A 427 4.59 -0.41 -5.89
C MET A 427 4.86 0.23 -4.54
N ASP A 428 3.79 0.40 -3.78
CA ASP A 428 3.80 1.03 -2.48
C ASP A 428 3.47 0.02 -1.36
N SER A 429 4.26 0.06 -0.30
CA SER A 429 3.98 -0.63 0.95
C SER A 429 4.19 0.38 2.06
N HIS A 430 3.29 0.40 3.03
CA HIS A 430 3.43 1.23 4.23
C HIS A 430 4.33 0.53 5.25
N ASN A 431 4.79 1.29 6.26
CA ASN A 431 5.59 0.71 7.34
C ASN A 431 4.85 -0.48 7.98
N VAL A 432 5.58 -1.57 8.19
CA VAL A 432 5.10 -2.83 8.75
C VAL A 432 5.39 -2.89 10.23
N GLN A 433 6.61 -2.55 10.65
CA GLN A 433 7.04 -2.57 12.05
C GLN A 433 7.88 -1.37 12.46
N ARG A 434 7.91 -1.10 13.77
CA ARG A 434 8.77 -0.10 14.40
C ARG A 434 9.66 -0.78 15.42
N PHE A 435 10.97 -0.54 15.36
CA PHE A 435 11.98 -1.26 16.14
C PHE A 435 13.11 -0.35 16.61
N VAL A 436 13.99 -0.87 17.47
CA VAL A 436 15.21 -0.17 17.91
C VAL A 436 16.41 -0.65 17.09
N ASN A 437 17.10 0.28 16.43
CA ASN A 437 18.29 -0.03 15.64
C ASN A 437 19.53 -0.28 16.52
N GLU A 438 20.64 -0.69 15.91
CA GLU A 438 21.89 -1.01 16.63
C GLU A 438 22.47 0.19 17.39
N GLN A 439 22.18 1.42 16.94
CA GLN A 439 22.59 2.65 17.61
C GLN A 439 21.71 2.99 18.83
N GLY A 440 20.65 2.23 19.10
CA GLY A 440 19.74 2.46 20.21
C GLY A 440 18.66 3.50 19.93
N HIS A 441 18.39 3.81 18.66
CA HIS A 441 17.35 4.76 18.24
C HIS A 441 16.19 4.04 17.57
N VAL A 442 15.00 4.63 17.63
CA VAL A 442 13.84 4.08 16.93
C VAL A 442 13.96 4.24 15.41
N ARG A 443 13.52 3.22 14.67
CA ARG A 443 13.30 3.26 13.21
C ARG A 443 12.02 2.51 12.85
N ASN A 444 11.46 2.87 11.70
CA ASN A 444 10.43 2.08 11.03
C ASN A 444 11.05 1.20 9.93
N GLU A 445 10.35 0.13 9.57
CA GLU A 445 10.68 -0.83 8.52
C GLU A 445 9.43 -1.11 7.68
N GLY A 446 9.62 -1.43 6.40
CA GLY A 446 8.59 -1.95 5.51
C GLY A 446 8.10 -0.96 4.46
N ASP A 447 8.28 0.34 4.68
CA ASP A 447 7.85 1.32 3.67
C ASP A 447 8.73 1.26 2.41
N ILE A 448 8.07 1.03 1.28
CA ILE A 448 8.63 1.02 -0.07
C ILE A 448 7.70 1.85 -0.95
N GLN A 449 8.25 2.72 -1.79
CA GLN A 449 7.48 3.55 -2.73
C GLN A 449 8.23 3.64 -4.05
N ILE A 450 8.12 2.61 -4.89
CA ILE A 450 8.91 2.45 -6.11
C ILE A 450 8.02 2.44 -7.34
N SER A 451 8.34 3.30 -8.30
CA SER A 451 7.60 3.32 -9.56
C SER A 451 7.80 2.01 -10.32
N PRO A 452 6.73 1.41 -10.88
CA PRO A 452 6.88 0.31 -11.84
C PRO A 452 7.63 0.77 -13.10
N GLY A 453 7.62 2.07 -13.42
CA GLY A 453 8.17 2.59 -14.68
C GLY A 453 7.11 2.79 -15.76
N GLY A 454 5.89 3.15 -15.36
CA GLY A 454 4.73 3.36 -16.23
C GLY A 454 3.62 2.33 -16.02
N PRO A 455 2.48 2.49 -16.70
CA PRO A 455 1.37 1.55 -16.64
C PRO A 455 1.78 0.12 -16.96
N TYR A 456 1.11 -0.85 -16.35
CA TYR A 456 1.37 -2.27 -16.54
C TYR A 456 0.05 -3.04 -16.66
N PRO A 457 0.02 -4.08 -17.52
CA PRO A 457 -1.12 -4.98 -17.64
C PRO A 457 -1.29 -5.87 -16.41
N ILE A 458 -2.53 -6.24 -16.10
CA ILE A 458 -2.92 -7.18 -15.05
C ILE A 458 -3.58 -8.40 -15.69
N SER A 459 -3.10 -9.59 -15.34
CA SER A 459 -3.49 -10.84 -15.99
C SER A 459 -4.89 -11.31 -15.59
N TYR A 460 -5.66 -11.85 -16.55
CA TYR A 460 -6.89 -12.60 -16.27
C TYR A 460 -6.63 -13.78 -15.32
N ASP A 461 -5.51 -14.46 -15.51
CA ASP A 461 -5.14 -15.64 -14.72
C ASP A 461 -4.75 -15.26 -13.28
N SER A 462 -4.69 -13.96 -12.94
CA SER A 462 -4.49 -13.50 -11.56
C SER A 462 -5.79 -13.33 -10.77
N VAL A 463 -6.94 -13.17 -11.45
CA VAL A 463 -8.27 -13.05 -10.81
C VAL A 463 -9.03 -14.38 -10.76
N THR A 464 -8.45 -15.46 -11.28
CA THR A 464 -9.01 -16.81 -11.18
C THR A 464 -8.23 -17.66 -10.16
N PRO A 465 -8.91 -18.49 -9.36
CA PRO A 465 -8.24 -19.52 -8.59
C PRO A 465 -7.73 -20.63 -9.54
N LYS A 466 -6.87 -21.51 -9.02
CA LYS A 466 -6.49 -22.71 -9.78
C LYS A 466 -7.75 -23.54 -10.07
N LYS A 467 -7.80 -24.14 -11.25
CA LYS A 467 -9.00 -24.84 -11.74
C LYS A 467 -9.42 -25.99 -10.82
N GLU A 468 -8.44 -26.70 -10.29
CA GLU A 468 -8.60 -27.79 -9.32
C GLU A 468 -9.14 -27.33 -7.96
N GLU A 469 -9.01 -26.05 -7.61
CA GLU A 469 -9.50 -25.51 -6.34
C GLU A 469 -10.95 -25.05 -6.46
N CYS A 470 -11.30 -24.28 -7.49
CA CYS A 470 -12.67 -23.80 -7.69
C CYS A 470 -12.94 -23.35 -9.14
N THR A 471 -13.95 -23.91 -9.82
CA THR A 471 -14.16 -23.64 -11.26
C THR A 471 -15.11 -22.48 -11.57
N ASN A 472 -15.79 -21.91 -10.56
CA ASN A 472 -16.83 -20.89 -10.75
C ASN A 472 -16.70 -19.70 -9.77
N LEU A 473 -15.48 -19.38 -9.35
CA LEU A 473 -15.16 -18.26 -8.47
C LEU A 473 -14.17 -17.30 -9.14
N LEU A 474 -14.38 -16.00 -8.99
CA LEU A 474 -13.45 -14.94 -9.43
C LEU A 474 -13.13 -14.00 -8.25
N VAL A 475 -11.89 -13.54 -8.17
CA VAL A 475 -11.37 -12.74 -7.05
C VAL A 475 -10.65 -11.49 -7.56
N PRO A 476 -11.40 -10.42 -7.91
CA PRO A 476 -10.81 -9.20 -8.47
C PRO A 476 -10.14 -8.27 -7.44
N VAL A 477 -10.43 -8.41 -6.14
CA VAL A 477 -9.86 -7.55 -5.08
C VAL A 477 -8.62 -8.21 -4.49
N CYS A 478 -8.76 -9.35 -3.80
CA CYS A 478 -7.65 -10.16 -3.28
C CYS A 478 -6.92 -10.96 -4.36
N VAL A 479 -6.67 -10.32 -5.50
CA VAL A 479 -6.06 -10.88 -6.71
C VAL A 479 -4.71 -11.55 -6.44
N SER A 480 -4.37 -12.54 -7.26
CA SER A 480 -3.14 -13.27 -7.10
C SER A 480 -1.91 -12.42 -7.40
N SER A 481 -1.16 -12.13 -6.33
CA SER A 481 -0.03 -11.20 -6.37
C SER A 481 0.93 -11.42 -5.20
N SER A 482 2.19 -11.05 -5.39
CA SER A 482 3.13 -10.84 -4.27
C SER A 482 2.72 -9.61 -3.46
N HIS A 483 3.17 -9.53 -2.20
CA HIS A 483 2.92 -8.36 -1.34
C HIS A 483 3.28 -7.03 -2.04
N ILE A 484 4.46 -6.93 -2.66
CA ILE A 484 4.91 -5.67 -3.27
C ILE A 484 4.15 -5.32 -4.56
N ALA A 485 3.74 -6.32 -5.35
CA ALA A 485 2.93 -6.09 -6.53
C ALA A 485 1.49 -5.67 -6.16
N TYR A 486 0.92 -6.29 -5.12
CA TYR A 486 -0.38 -5.93 -4.58
C TYR A 486 -0.43 -4.47 -4.14
N GLY A 487 0.65 -3.97 -3.55
CA GLY A 487 0.84 -2.56 -3.23
C GLY A 487 0.44 -1.61 -4.36
N SER A 488 0.80 -1.95 -5.60
CA SER A 488 0.42 -1.17 -6.77
C SER A 488 -1.00 -1.47 -7.30
N ILE A 489 -1.43 -2.72 -7.24
CA ILE A 489 -2.70 -3.18 -7.85
C ILE A 489 -3.92 -2.74 -7.02
N ARG A 490 -3.77 -2.62 -5.69
CA ARG A 490 -4.86 -2.41 -4.72
C ARG A 490 -5.60 -1.06 -4.78
N MET A 491 -5.45 -0.31 -5.86
CA MET A 491 -6.07 1.01 -6.01
C MET A 491 -7.55 0.86 -6.39
N GLU A 492 -8.42 1.65 -5.79
CA GLU A 492 -9.88 1.65 -6.07
C GLU A 492 -10.25 1.71 -7.56
N PRO A 493 -9.60 2.55 -8.42
CA PRO A 493 -9.86 2.49 -9.85
C PRO A 493 -9.55 1.13 -10.48
N VAL A 494 -8.46 0.50 -10.05
CA VAL A 494 -8.03 -0.82 -10.55
C VAL A 494 -9.00 -1.90 -10.07
N PHE A 495 -9.47 -1.85 -8.83
CA PHE A 495 -10.52 -2.75 -8.34
C PHE A 495 -11.82 -2.64 -9.14
N MET A 496 -12.26 -1.44 -9.53
CA MET A 496 -13.41 -1.29 -10.44
C MET A 496 -13.15 -1.93 -11.82
N ILE A 497 -11.95 -1.73 -12.38
CA ILE A 497 -11.52 -2.34 -13.66
C ILE A 497 -11.55 -3.88 -13.58
N LEU A 498 -10.96 -4.44 -12.53
CA LEU A 498 -10.91 -5.89 -12.32
C LEU A 498 -12.30 -6.45 -12.01
N GLY A 499 -13.13 -5.73 -11.26
CA GLY A 499 -14.53 -6.10 -10.99
C GLY A 499 -15.37 -6.18 -12.27
N GLN A 500 -15.30 -5.15 -13.13
CA GLN A 500 -15.95 -5.16 -14.44
C GLN A 500 -15.45 -6.35 -15.28
N SER A 501 -14.14 -6.56 -15.34
CA SER A 501 -13.56 -7.60 -16.20
C SER A 501 -13.87 -9.01 -15.72
N ALA A 502 -13.84 -9.25 -14.41
CA ALA A 502 -14.27 -10.49 -13.80
C ALA A 502 -15.75 -10.78 -14.11
N ALA A 503 -16.63 -9.78 -13.98
CA ALA A 503 -18.05 -9.96 -14.31
C ALA A 503 -18.29 -10.28 -15.79
N THR A 504 -17.52 -9.67 -16.71
CA THR A 504 -17.58 -10.02 -18.14
C THR A 504 -17.24 -11.49 -18.37
N ALA A 505 -16.13 -11.97 -17.79
CA ALA A 505 -15.73 -13.36 -17.90
C ALA A 505 -16.74 -14.31 -17.23
N ALA A 506 -17.33 -13.91 -16.10
CA ALA A 506 -18.41 -14.65 -15.46
C ALA A 506 -19.62 -14.82 -16.40
N CYS A 507 -20.06 -13.74 -17.03
CA CYS A 507 -21.19 -13.81 -17.97
C CYS A 507 -20.91 -14.74 -19.14
N MET A 508 -19.70 -14.66 -19.72
CA MET A 508 -19.28 -15.53 -20.81
C MET A 508 -19.21 -17.00 -20.39
N ALA A 509 -18.64 -17.30 -19.21
CA ALA A 509 -18.58 -18.65 -18.67
C ALA A 509 -19.98 -19.24 -18.43
N ILE A 510 -20.94 -18.42 -18.00
CA ILE A 510 -22.35 -18.82 -17.85
C ILE A 510 -23.00 -19.12 -19.20
N ASP A 511 -22.74 -18.29 -20.22
CA ASP A 511 -23.32 -18.48 -21.56
C ASP A 511 -22.78 -19.72 -22.28
N GLN A 512 -21.52 -20.06 -22.02
CA GLN A 512 -20.83 -21.20 -22.64
C GLN A 512 -20.89 -22.48 -21.78
N ASP A 513 -21.41 -22.40 -20.55
CA ASP A 513 -21.41 -23.48 -19.54
C ASP A 513 -20.01 -24.10 -19.29
N ILE A 514 -19.03 -23.23 -19.09
CA ILE A 514 -17.62 -23.60 -18.87
C ILE A 514 -17.11 -23.10 -17.52
N ALA A 515 -15.93 -23.58 -17.11
CA ALA A 515 -15.23 -23.02 -15.97
C ALA A 515 -14.75 -21.59 -16.29
N VAL A 516 -14.62 -20.73 -15.28
CA VAL A 516 -14.08 -19.37 -15.50
C VAL A 516 -12.66 -19.42 -16.09
N GLN A 517 -11.86 -20.41 -15.71
CA GLN A 517 -10.51 -20.60 -16.24
C GLN A 517 -10.47 -20.95 -17.75
N ASP A 518 -11.59 -21.43 -18.30
CA ASP A 518 -11.67 -21.90 -19.69
C ASP A 518 -12.19 -20.82 -20.66
N VAL A 519 -12.52 -19.62 -20.16
CA VAL A 519 -12.95 -18.50 -21.01
C VAL A 519 -11.84 -18.14 -22.01
N GLU A 520 -12.17 -18.16 -23.29
CA GLU A 520 -11.22 -17.86 -24.36
C GLU A 520 -10.81 -16.37 -24.30
N TYR A 521 -9.50 -16.11 -24.27
CA TYR A 521 -8.99 -14.78 -23.98
C TYR A 521 -9.20 -13.81 -25.15
N ALA A 522 -9.13 -14.26 -26.41
CA ALA A 522 -9.38 -13.37 -27.55
C ALA A 522 -10.82 -12.84 -27.50
N GLU A 523 -11.79 -13.70 -27.25
CA GLU A 523 -13.20 -13.30 -27.07
C GLU A 523 -13.39 -12.35 -25.87
N LEU A 524 -12.75 -12.66 -24.73
CA LEU A 524 -12.82 -11.82 -23.54
C LEU A 524 -12.23 -10.43 -23.82
N SER A 525 -11.02 -10.38 -24.39
CA SER A 525 -10.32 -9.12 -24.68
C SER A 525 -11.08 -8.25 -25.68
N GLU A 526 -11.68 -8.84 -26.72
CA GLU A 526 -12.54 -8.14 -27.67
C GLU A 526 -13.73 -7.49 -26.95
N ARG A 527 -14.38 -8.25 -26.06
CA ARG A 527 -15.51 -7.74 -25.29
C ARG A 527 -15.10 -6.62 -24.33
N LEU A 528 -13.98 -6.76 -23.64
CA LEU A 528 -13.48 -5.74 -22.70
C LEU A 528 -13.15 -4.43 -23.43
N LEU A 529 -12.46 -4.50 -24.58
CA LEU A 529 -12.17 -3.31 -25.40
C LEU A 529 -13.44 -2.63 -25.89
N LYS A 530 -14.46 -3.41 -26.29
CA LYS A 530 -15.78 -2.87 -26.67
C LYS A 530 -16.48 -2.15 -25.52
N ASP A 531 -16.29 -2.63 -24.30
CA ASP A 531 -16.81 -2.01 -23.08
C ASP A 531 -15.93 -0.85 -22.55
N GLY A 532 -14.92 -0.44 -23.32
CA GLY A 532 -14.07 0.72 -23.04
C GLY A 532 -12.94 0.45 -22.05
N GLN A 533 -12.60 -0.82 -21.78
CA GLN A 533 -11.41 -1.15 -21.00
C GLN A 533 -10.14 -0.79 -21.76
N VAL A 534 -9.11 -0.39 -21.01
CA VAL A 534 -7.74 -0.27 -21.52
C VAL A 534 -6.99 -1.54 -21.12
N LEU A 535 -6.46 -2.29 -22.10
CA LEU A 535 -5.77 -3.55 -21.88
C LEU A 535 -4.26 -3.47 -22.15
N GLU A 536 -3.84 -2.46 -22.91
CA GLU A 536 -2.44 -2.25 -23.26
C GLU A 536 -2.18 -0.74 -23.41
N MET A 537 -0.97 -0.33 -23.07
CA MET A 537 -0.46 1.02 -23.32
C MET A 537 0.99 0.93 -23.75
N GLU A 538 1.42 1.83 -24.64
CA GLU A 538 2.83 1.93 -25.01
C GLU A 538 3.69 2.20 -23.78
N ARG A 539 4.72 1.39 -23.61
CA ARG A 539 5.67 1.53 -22.50
C ARG A 539 7.10 1.44 -23.00
N LYS A 540 7.91 2.42 -22.61
CA LYS A 540 9.37 2.30 -22.76
C LYS A 540 9.86 1.21 -21.82
N ARG A 541 10.28 0.06 -22.38
CA ARG A 541 10.92 -1.00 -21.61
C ARG A 541 12.18 -0.42 -20.95
N PHE A 542 12.25 -0.47 -19.63
CA PHE A 542 13.52 -0.26 -18.94
C PHE A 542 14.41 -1.46 -19.26
N ALA A 543 15.62 -1.22 -19.78
CA ALA A 543 16.61 -2.28 -19.79
C ALA A 543 16.79 -2.76 -18.34
N PRO A 544 16.86 -4.09 -18.09
CA PRO A 544 17.08 -4.60 -16.75
C PRO A 544 18.32 -3.92 -16.17
N LYS A 545 18.19 -3.41 -14.93
CA LYS A 545 19.32 -2.75 -14.27
C LYS A 545 20.41 -3.79 -14.07
N GLN A 546 21.63 -3.47 -14.47
CA GLN A 546 22.81 -4.23 -14.09
C GLN A 546 23.04 -4.02 -12.59
N VAL A 547 22.70 -5.04 -11.80
CA VAL A 547 22.94 -5.11 -10.36
C VAL A 547 23.97 -6.21 -10.12
N ILE A 548 25.09 -5.85 -9.51
CA ILE A 548 26.16 -6.80 -9.19
C ILE A 548 25.99 -7.27 -7.75
N ASP A 549 25.84 -8.58 -7.56
CA ASP A 549 25.85 -9.18 -6.22
C ASP A 549 27.26 -9.04 -5.62
N PRO A 550 27.43 -8.32 -4.49
CA PRO A 550 28.74 -8.14 -3.87
C PRO A 550 29.40 -9.47 -3.50
N LYS A 551 28.63 -10.54 -3.24
CA LYS A 551 29.17 -11.87 -2.92
C LYS A 551 29.80 -12.58 -4.12
N LYS A 552 29.52 -12.11 -5.35
CA LYS A 552 30.07 -12.67 -6.58
C LYS A 552 31.31 -11.93 -7.08
N LEU A 553 31.72 -10.86 -6.40
CA LEU A 553 32.91 -10.10 -6.73
C LEU A 553 34.14 -10.70 -6.04
N ASP A 554 35.24 -10.76 -6.77
CA ASP A 554 36.54 -11.14 -6.23
C ASP A 554 37.14 -10.01 -5.38
N GLY A 555 37.86 -10.39 -4.31
CA GLY A 555 38.52 -9.45 -3.40
C GLY A 555 37.68 -9.06 -2.20
N ILE A 556 38.10 -8.00 -1.50
CA ILE A 556 37.35 -7.46 -0.35
C ILE A 556 36.47 -6.32 -0.84
N VAL A 557 35.15 -6.48 -0.69
CA VAL A 557 34.13 -5.52 -1.12
C VAL A 557 33.60 -4.76 0.08
N VAL A 558 33.50 -3.44 -0.04
CA VAL A 558 32.81 -2.56 0.92
C VAL A 558 31.74 -1.79 0.15
N ASP A 559 30.48 -2.09 0.41
CA ASP A 559 29.29 -1.49 -0.22
C ASP A 559 28.89 -0.16 0.48
N ASP A 560 28.09 0.70 -0.15
CA ASP A 560 27.67 1.99 0.41
C ASP A 560 26.88 1.79 1.71
N THR A 561 26.15 0.69 1.82
CA THR A 561 25.42 0.31 3.05
C THR A 561 26.34 0.07 4.25
N GLN A 562 27.65 -0.17 4.02
CA GLN A 562 28.67 -0.39 5.04
C GLN A 562 29.58 0.83 5.24
N ALA A 563 29.44 1.87 4.42
CA ALA A 563 30.31 3.03 4.43
C ALA A 563 29.99 4.01 5.56
N GLN A 564 30.99 4.78 5.98
CA GLN A 564 30.83 5.88 6.93
C GLN A 564 30.61 7.18 6.17
N MET A 565 29.50 7.89 6.46
CA MET A 565 29.11 9.09 5.73
C MET A 565 29.11 10.32 6.64
N SER A 566 29.62 11.43 6.12
CA SER A 566 29.45 12.77 6.68
C SER A 566 28.48 13.57 5.81
N GLY A 567 27.44 14.14 6.42
CA GLY A 567 26.33 14.79 5.72
C GLY A 567 25.28 13.81 5.19
N ALA A 568 24.21 14.35 4.60
CA ALA A 568 23.12 13.54 4.07
C ALA A 568 23.46 12.98 2.68
N TRP A 569 23.39 11.66 2.54
CA TRP A 569 23.63 10.90 1.33
C TRP A 569 22.42 9.99 1.05
N PRO A 570 21.34 10.53 0.45
CA PRO A 570 20.18 9.70 0.10
C PRO A 570 20.56 8.61 -0.89
N VAL A 571 19.95 7.44 -0.67
CA VAL A 571 20.06 6.26 -1.54
C VAL A 571 19.23 6.47 -2.80
N SER A 572 19.74 5.96 -3.91
CA SER A 572 19.08 5.90 -5.21
C SER A 572 19.42 4.59 -5.90
N SER A 573 18.58 4.19 -6.83
CA SER A 573 18.87 3.10 -7.76
C SER A 573 18.47 3.48 -9.18
N SER A 574 18.23 4.77 -9.44
CA SER A 574 17.57 5.24 -10.66
C SER A 574 18.39 4.99 -11.93
N VAL A 575 19.71 5.05 -11.84
CA VAL A 575 20.64 4.74 -12.92
C VAL A 575 21.15 3.30 -12.76
N SER A 576 21.18 2.54 -13.85
CA SER A 576 21.68 1.16 -13.85
C SER A 576 23.20 1.11 -13.65
N GLY A 577 23.71 -0.01 -13.14
CA GLY A 577 25.15 -0.26 -12.97
C GLY A 577 25.57 0.10 -11.55
N TYR A 578 25.29 -0.79 -10.60
CA TYR A 578 25.71 -0.64 -9.21
C TYR A 578 25.88 -2.00 -8.52
N VAL A 579 26.55 -1.99 -7.38
CA VAL A 579 26.73 -3.13 -6.48
C VAL A 579 25.61 -3.15 -5.44
N GLY A 580 25.21 -4.35 -5.02
CA GLY A 580 24.26 -4.48 -3.93
C GLY A 580 22.87 -3.92 -4.25
N THR A 581 22.41 -2.97 -3.46
CA THR A 581 21.00 -2.54 -3.48
C THR A 581 20.74 -1.23 -4.22
N GLY A 582 21.77 -0.44 -4.48
CA GLY A 582 21.66 0.89 -5.07
C GLY A 582 23.00 1.62 -4.99
N TYR A 583 22.95 2.94 -4.87
CA TYR A 583 24.09 3.80 -4.62
C TYR A 583 23.60 5.04 -3.86
N VAL A 584 24.49 5.78 -3.22
CA VAL A 584 24.16 7.07 -2.61
C VAL A 584 24.59 8.25 -3.46
N HIS A 585 23.98 9.41 -3.23
CA HIS A 585 24.41 10.66 -3.86
C HIS A 585 24.37 11.87 -2.93
N ASP A 586 25.17 12.89 -3.24
CA ASP A 586 25.28 14.11 -2.44
C ASP A 586 24.13 15.11 -2.65
N GLU A 587 23.18 14.79 -3.54
CA GLU A 587 22.11 15.68 -4.02
C GLU A 587 22.58 16.94 -4.74
N ASN A 588 23.88 17.06 -5.04
CA ASN A 588 24.50 18.31 -5.47
C ASN A 588 24.21 19.47 -4.48
N LYS A 589 24.29 19.19 -3.17
CA LYS A 589 24.03 20.14 -2.08
C LYS A 589 25.15 20.13 -1.05
N ALA A 590 25.28 21.25 -0.34
CA ALA A 590 26.28 21.43 0.73
C ALA A 590 27.70 21.07 0.25
N GLN A 591 28.10 21.72 -0.84
CA GLN A 591 29.41 21.52 -1.47
C GLN A 591 30.56 21.71 -0.46
N GLY A 592 31.53 20.81 -0.51
CA GLY A 592 32.68 20.75 0.41
C GLY A 592 32.35 20.34 1.85
N LYS A 593 31.12 19.90 2.15
CA LYS A 593 30.70 19.52 3.51
C LYS A 593 30.28 18.05 3.62
N LYS A 594 30.40 17.28 2.54
CA LYS A 594 30.00 15.87 2.52
C LYS A 594 31.17 14.98 2.13
N SER A 595 31.25 13.83 2.79
CA SER A 595 32.21 12.78 2.46
C SER A 595 31.60 11.40 2.71
N ILE A 596 32.14 10.40 2.03
CA ILE A 596 31.85 9.00 2.26
C ILE A 596 33.15 8.21 2.27
N SER A 597 33.30 7.32 3.25
CA SER A 597 34.53 6.56 3.50
C SER A 597 34.25 5.07 3.61
N PHE A 598 34.92 4.30 2.76
CA PHE A 598 34.88 2.85 2.69
C PHE A 598 36.10 2.30 3.43
N ARG A 599 35.88 1.67 4.59
CA ARG A 599 36.93 1.27 5.53
C ARG A 599 37.06 -0.25 5.61
N VAL A 600 38.30 -0.74 5.54
CA VAL A 600 38.69 -2.10 5.91
C VAL A 600 39.64 -2.01 7.11
N SER A 601 39.22 -2.52 8.27
CA SER A 601 40.00 -2.39 9.52
C SER A 601 41.30 -3.19 9.52
N LYS A 602 41.37 -4.29 8.76
CA LYS A 602 42.56 -5.14 8.68
C LYS A 602 42.66 -5.77 7.28
N LEU A 603 43.47 -5.15 6.43
CA LEU A 603 43.87 -5.68 5.13
C LEU A 603 45.19 -6.44 5.28
N GLU A 604 45.31 -7.62 4.66
CA GLU A 604 46.60 -8.33 4.61
C GLU A 604 47.63 -7.51 3.82
N ALA A 605 48.91 -7.67 4.16
CA ALA A 605 49.95 -6.93 3.47
C ALA A 605 50.13 -7.49 2.05
N GLY A 606 50.01 -6.62 1.07
CA GLY A 606 50.22 -6.99 -0.33
C GLY A 606 49.82 -5.88 -1.28
N LYS A 607 49.92 -6.21 -2.56
CA LYS A 607 49.57 -5.30 -3.65
C LYS A 607 48.11 -5.51 -4.05
N TYR A 608 47.34 -4.43 -4.08
CA TYR A 608 45.92 -4.47 -4.41
C TYR A 608 45.59 -3.44 -5.49
N ASP A 609 44.75 -3.86 -6.44
CA ASP A 609 44.05 -2.96 -7.34
C ASP A 609 42.80 -2.42 -6.62
N VAL A 610 42.78 -1.11 -6.35
CA VAL A 610 41.67 -0.45 -5.66
C VAL A 610 40.69 0.06 -6.70
N ARG A 611 39.46 -0.46 -6.66
CA ARG A 611 38.40 -0.13 -7.61
C ARG A 611 37.24 0.57 -6.91
N VAL A 612 36.67 1.57 -7.57
CA VAL A 612 35.49 2.31 -7.09
C VAL A 612 34.35 2.08 -8.07
N ALA A 613 33.18 1.69 -7.55
CA ALA A 613 31.95 1.59 -8.32
C ALA A 613 31.18 2.92 -8.33
N TYR A 614 30.57 3.24 -9.47
CA TYR A 614 29.60 4.33 -9.59
C TYR A 614 28.73 4.17 -10.84
N SER A 615 27.51 4.70 -10.79
CA SER A 615 26.63 4.77 -11.97
C SER A 615 26.78 6.10 -12.71
N ASN A 616 27.20 6.06 -13.98
CA ASN A 616 27.47 7.27 -14.75
C ASN A 616 26.19 7.94 -15.27
N ASN A 617 26.19 9.28 -15.32
CA ASN A 617 25.10 10.06 -15.91
C ASN A 617 25.61 11.46 -16.33
N PRO A 618 25.06 12.10 -17.38
CA PRO A 618 25.48 13.46 -17.76
C PRO A 618 25.38 14.51 -16.65
N ASN A 619 24.53 14.30 -15.64
CA ASN A 619 24.39 15.21 -14.49
C ASN A 619 25.40 14.97 -13.35
N ARG A 620 26.28 13.97 -13.43
CA ARG A 620 27.30 13.70 -12.41
C ARG A 620 28.46 14.68 -12.49
N ALA A 621 29.25 14.75 -11.44
CA ALA A 621 30.48 15.50 -11.44
C ALA A 621 31.55 14.84 -12.33
N SER A 622 32.34 15.66 -13.03
CA SER A 622 33.47 15.25 -13.85
C SER A 622 34.80 15.19 -13.09
N ASN A 623 34.80 15.64 -11.84
CA ASN A 623 36.01 15.88 -11.05
C ASN A 623 35.85 15.44 -9.58
N VAL A 624 35.15 14.34 -9.30
CA VAL A 624 34.91 13.85 -7.93
C VAL A 624 36.22 13.55 -7.21
N PRO A 625 36.60 14.27 -6.13
CA PRO A 625 37.82 13.97 -5.38
C PRO A 625 37.73 12.60 -4.71
N VAL A 626 38.81 11.84 -4.82
CA VAL A 626 38.96 10.52 -4.18
C VAL A 626 40.38 10.35 -3.64
N SER A 627 40.50 9.77 -2.45
CA SER A 627 41.80 9.43 -1.86
C SER A 627 41.82 8.02 -1.27
N VAL A 628 43.02 7.43 -1.21
CA VAL A 628 43.28 6.15 -0.54
C VAL A 628 44.30 6.37 0.56
N THR A 629 43.95 5.99 1.78
CA THR A 629 44.81 6.08 2.96
C THR A 629 45.02 4.68 3.54
N THR A 630 46.26 4.32 3.86
CA THR A 630 46.61 3.06 4.53
C THR A 630 47.47 3.35 5.76
N GLN A 631 47.11 2.80 6.92
CA GLN A 631 47.74 3.07 8.23
C GLN A 631 47.92 4.57 8.52
N GLY A 632 46.91 5.38 8.17
CA GLY A 632 46.93 6.83 8.35
C GLY A 632 47.82 7.61 7.38
N LYS A 633 48.44 6.97 6.37
CA LYS A 633 49.21 7.62 5.31
C LYS A 633 48.44 7.62 4.00
N GLU A 634 48.29 8.79 3.38
CA GLU A 634 47.73 8.90 2.03
C GLU A 634 48.71 8.30 1.01
N VAL A 635 48.22 7.34 0.23
CA VAL A 635 48.98 6.68 -0.83
C VAL A 635 48.48 7.03 -2.22
N TYR A 636 47.30 7.66 -2.30
CA TYR A 636 46.71 8.14 -3.54
C TYR A 636 45.75 9.31 -3.26
N SER A 637 45.76 10.29 -4.16
CA SER A 637 44.76 11.37 -4.24
C SER A 637 44.57 11.73 -5.72
N GLY A 638 43.32 11.86 -6.14
CA GLY A 638 42.97 12.12 -7.53
C GLY A 638 41.49 12.43 -7.71
N THR A 639 41.00 12.37 -8.95
CA THR A 639 39.60 12.63 -9.28
C THR A 639 39.00 11.56 -10.18
N ILE A 640 37.68 11.38 -10.09
CA ILE A 640 36.88 10.48 -10.95
C ILE A 640 35.90 11.31 -11.79
N ASP A 641 35.85 11.04 -13.09
CA ASP A 641 34.86 11.60 -14.01
C ASP A 641 33.62 10.70 -14.07
N GLN A 642 32.62 11.03 -13.25
CA GLN A 642 31.39 10.24 -13.15
C GLN A 642 30.39 10.51 -14.27
N LYS A 643 30.70 11.41 -15.22
CA LYS A 643 29.90 11.55 -16.45
C LYS A 643 30.16 10.38 -17.39
N LYS A 644 31.37 9.81 -17.35
CA LYS A 644 31.81 8.69 -18.19
C LYS A 644 31.45 7.35 -17.57
N ALA A 645 31.04 6.41 -18.42
CA ALA A 645 30.84 5.03 -18.02
C ALA A 645 32.15 4.45 -17.43
N PRO A 646 32.10 3.76 -16.28
CA PRO A 646 33.26 3.09 -15.73
C PRO A 646 33.83 2.06 -16.73
N SER A 647 35.14 1.87 -16.74
CA SER A 647 35.82 1.05 -17.75
C SER A 647 35.73 -0.45 -17.51
N ILE A 648 35.49 -0.88 -16.27
CA ILE A 648 35.46 -2.29 -15.86
C ILE A 648 34.00 -2.68 -15.62
N ASP A 649 33.48 -3.60 -16.45
CA ASP A 649 32.10 -4.10 -16.41
C ASP A 649 31.01 -3.02 -16.43
N LYS A 650 31.36 -1.79 -16.85
CA LYS A 650 30.51 -0.59 -16.77
C LYS A 650 30.07 -0.19 -15.36
N VAL A 651 30.72 -0.73 -14.33
CA VAL A 651 30.44 -0.42 -12.91
C VAL A 651 31.67 0.12 -12.19
N PHE A 652 32.86 -0.41 -12.46
CA PHE A 652 34.08 -0.06 -11.73
C PHE A 652 35.07 0.78 -12.53
N VAL A 653 35.76 1.67 -11.82
CA VAL A 653 37.01 2.30 -12.27
C VAL A 653 38.15 1.89 -11.32
N SER A 654 39.32 1.56 -11.86
CA SER A 654 40.52 1.35 -11.05
C SER A 654 41.18 2.69 -10.72
N LEU A 655 41.48 2.91 -9.44
CA LEU A 655 42.30 4.03 -8.98
C LEU A 655 43.80 3.75 -9.16
N GLY A 656 44.16 2.47 -9.31
CA GLY A 656 45.54 2.01 -9.42
C GLY A 656 45.84 0.83 -8.50
N LYS A 657 47.09 0.35 -8.62
CA LYS A 657 47.63 -0.73 -7.78
C LYS A 657 48.53 -0.14 -6.71
N PHE A 658 48.28 -0.48 -5.45
CA PHE A 658 49.01 0.06 -4.29
C PHE A 658 49.47 -1.06 -3.37
N GLU A 659 50.60 -0.85 -2.70
CA GLU A 659 51.01 -1.68 -1.56
C GLU A 659 50.21 -1.23 -0.34
N LEU A 660 49.29 -2.08 0.11
CA LEU A 660 48.37 -1.79 1.20
C LEU A 660 48.53 -2.81 2.32
N SER A 661 48.28 -2.40 3.55
CA SER A 661 48.31 -3.29 4.71
C SER A 661 47.63 -2.65 5.92
N GLY A 662 47.08 -3.46 6.81
CA GLY A 662 46.42 -2.95 8.03
C GLY A 662 45.16 -2.15 7.70
N GLU A 663 44.88 -1.12 8.48
CA GLU A 663 43.70 -0.28 8.25
C GLU A 663 43.82 0.50 6.95
N THR A 664 42.83 0.37 6.07
CA THR A 664 42.79 1.07 4.78
C THR A 664 41.43 1.72 4.55
N VAL A 665 41.43 2.95 4.04
CA VAL A 665 40.23 3.76 3.79
C VAL A 665 40.29 4.37 2.40
N VAL A 666 39.19 4.24 1.64
CA VAL A 666 38.95 5.03 0.42
C VAL A 666 37.88 6.07 0.72
N THR A 667 38.17 7.34 0.43
CA THR A 667 37.26 8.45 0.72
C THR A 667 36.90 9.22 -0.54
N LEU A 668 35.61 9.48 -0.76
CA LEU A 668 35.12 10.41 -1.77
C LEU A 668 34.55 11.65 -1.08
N THR A 669 34.75 12.83 -1.66
CA THR A 669 34.20 14.10 -1.15
C THR A 669 33.42 14.85 -2.24
N ASN A 670 32.64 15.84 -1.84
CA ASN A 670 32.01 16.79 -2.76
C ASN A 670 32.70 18.17 -2.74
N GLU A 671 34.02 18.19 -2.53
CA GLU A 671 34.78 19.44 -2.52
C GLU A 671 35.08 19.90 -3.96
N GLY A 672 34.65 21.11 -4.32
CA GLY A 672 34.96 21.72 -5.61
C GLY A 672 34.40 21.01 -6.85
N VAL A 673 33.35 20.19 -6.69
CA VAL A 673 32.77 19.40 -7.79
C VAL A 673 31.80 20.20 -8.67
N ASP A 674 31.68 19.80 -9.95
CA ASP A 674 30.84 20.46 -10.96
C ASP A 674 29.47 19.78 -11.20
N GLY A 675 29.06 18.85 -10.33
CA GLY A 675 27.82 18.09 -10.47
C GLY A 675 27.54 17.16 -9.28
N TYR A 676 26.62 16.20 -9.48
CA TYR A 676 26.31 15.20 -8.46
C TYR A 676 27.48 14.26 -8.20
N VAL A 677 27.82 14.04 -6.93
CA VAL A 677 28.72 12.96 -6.51
C VAL A 677 27.89 11.73 -6.19
N VAL A 678 28.21 10.61 -6.81
CA VAL A 678 27.65 9.28 -6.51
C VAL A 678 28.72 8.40 -5.88
N ALA A 679 28.34 7.55 -4.95
CA ALA A 679 29.20 6.51 -4.41
C ALA A 679 28.40 5.22 -4.22
N ASP A 680 29.01 4.10 -4.58
CA ASP A 680 28.38 2.78 -4.57
C ASP A 680 29.24 1.81 -3.75
N ALA A 681 30.30 1.23 -4.32
CA ALA A 681 31.15 0.28 -3.60
C ALA A 681 32.64 0.50 -3.87
N VAL A 682 33.48 -0.06 -3.01
CA VAL A 682 34.93 -0.16 -3.20
C VAL A 682 35.36 -1.61 -3.13
N VAL A 683 36.23 -2.01 -4.07
CA VAL A 683 36.82 -3.36 -4.11
C VAL A 683 38.34 -3.26 -3.97
N PHE A 684 38.88 -4.02 -3.01
CA PHE A 684 40.31 -4.27 -2.88
C PHE A 684 40.63 -5.63 -3.48
N LEU A 685 41.06 -5.65 -4.74
CA LEU A 685 41.36 -6.88 -5.46
C LEU A 685 42.86 -7.20 -5.37
N PRO A 686 43.27 -8.36 -4.81
CA PRO A 686 44.67 -8.77 -4.82
C PRO A 686 45.25 -8.73 -6.24
N ALA A 687 46.43 -8.12 -6.38
CA ALA A 687 47.11 -7.94 -7.64
C ALA A 687 48.54 -8.50 -7.58
N GLN A 688 49.00 -9.02 -8.72
CA GLN A 688 50.42 -9.34 -8.92
C GLN A 688 51.26 -8.07 -9.17
#